data_AF-A0A920SX54-F1
#
_entry.id   AF-A0A920SX54-F1
#
_cell.length_a   1.000
_cell.length_b   1.000
_cell.length_c   1.000
_cell.angle_alpha   90.00
_cell.angle_beta   90.00
_cell.angle_gamma   90.00
#
_symmetry.space_group_name_H-M   'P 1'
#
loop_
_entity.id
_entity.type
_entity.pdbx_description
1 polymer ?
#
loop_
_entity_poly.entity_id
_entity_poly.type
_entity_poly.pdbx_seq_one_letter_code
_entity_poly.pdbx_strand_id
1 'polypeptide(L)'
;MINNSLQLVVKRTLAHWRLLSAVVVGVVLASTIMASSVIFFNALRDVALQRAISTHTSTDIDLLVEAGQIPTNSQTDATIVDAMNSSIVQQFSPFLNGHEFALKTWTFFVDLPPPMMPPSDCPCRTTVGRGGNEDGRLIECDCCRITMMTLPNVEDRVNIIDGRFPKIASINGSNDPLQIEGILDVESAKAMQLDVGDVYPARPYWEDEHNRIDILITGLYERVEPNADHWRIQNSAFGSRTNTLKFARFVVPRETILDAVGVYFPNMGSDYSWWLDVDPSRIKATETGSIRNTIESTERELKAIVDGFYFVSDLPEVLRAFETDLFFNRLPMLIVLILIVLVVLYYVVILASLLVDTQKNEIALLKTRGATSKQILAVFIIESSVLAVIAASTGPFIAMLGVKFIGVLPIYSELNNGNPLPVGLTLEAFQMAFLGAILGLFALFIPSLRATRLGLLASRVTRTRPARLALIQRYYLGIGFLGLVMFLFWQLTKQGSFVATSLFGETTVNQLILGVPAMFLIAAGFVLIRIYPPGMNVMGKVLSKRPMSLITPPALVLGIWQMARNPAHHSRLSLLLILTAALGVFAASFAATLKQSAIDQAYYRTGADLRLTGINTATGGMSRSVLEAIRKVQDVKSASPIYRESAIISSGIDIERFDLIGLDFETIEDVAWIRDDFGIESLKSNSSIFNTGSSTGIVLPEESRWITARVLPLVRQPLTIFIARLSDSNGHFFSVPLGKISPMATDQFRFDCPLPVEDEPPEWCRMGSSLQGSKFRGIAGLLPVPPIRLHSIGVINFDDGLSPGAIDIDDISVLNHTGTELITVETFDSVTNWRIMTPTRESLGDSLSPASNPDGTEEKGVARLRWTTSGPREYRGLAHGSELGIVPVIASSQFIEQFGGRDGKKS
;
A
#
# COMPACT_ATOMS: atom_id res chain seq x y z
N MET A 1 -42.55 2.04 53.58
CA MET A 1 -41.10 2.37 53.79
C MET A 1 -40.53 3.25 52.68
N ILE A 2 -40.74 2.92 51.39
CA ILE A 2 -40.16 3.63 50.23
C ILE A 2 -40.54 5.12 50.17
N ASN A 3 -41.81 5.46 50.45
CA ASN A 3 -42.28 6.85 50.38
C ASN A 3 -41.62 7.76 51.44
N ASN A 4 -41.44 7.24 52.66
CA ASN A 4 -40.78 7.97 53.75
C ASN A 4 -39.27 8.11 53.51
N SER A 5 -38.62 7.12 52.88
CA SER A 5 -37.21 7.24 52.49
C SER A 5 -37.01 8.27 51.38
N LEU A 6 -37.92 8.39 50.41
CA LEU A 6 -37.85 9.39 49.35
C LEU A 6 -38.00 10.82 49.90
N GLN A 7 -38.96 11.05 50.81
CA GLN A 7 -39.10 12.36 51.48
C GLN A 7 -37.86 12.75 52.29
N LEU A 8 -37.22 11.78 52.94
CA LEU A 8 -35.98 12.01 53.68
C LEU A 8 -34.82 12.35 52.74
N VAL A 9 -34.69 11.65 51.61
CA VAL A 9 -33.69 11.96 50.56
C VAL A 9 -33.89 13.36 50.02
N VAL A 10 -35.13 13.79 49.73
CA VAL A 10 -35.43 15.14 49.20
C VAL A 10 -35.09 16.24 50.20
N LYS A 11 -35.49 16.09 51.47
CA LYS A 11 -35.14 17.09 52.51
C LYS A 11 -33.63 17.16 52.75
N ARG A 12 -32.94 16.03 52.66
CA ARG A 12 -31.49 15.94 52.84
C ARG A 12 -30.71 16.54 51.67
N THR A 13 -31.14 16.28 50.44
CA THR A 13 -30.54 16.86 49.22
C THR A 13 -30.65 18.39 49.23
N LEU A 14 -31.78 18.94 49.67
CA LEU A 14 -31.97 20.39 49.80
C LEU A 14 -31.04 21.01 50.86
N ALA A 15 -30.85 20.36 52.01
CA ALA A 15 -30.02 20.87 53.10
C ALA A 15 -28.52 20.94 52.75
N HIS A 16 -28.03 20.04 51.90
CA HIS A 16 -26.62 19.95 51.50
C HIS A 16 -26.39 20.19 50.00
N TRP A 17 -27.27 20.94 49.34
CA TRP A 17 -27.30 21.12 47.88
C TRP A 17 -25.94 21.51 47.27
N ARG A 18 -25.15 22.36 47.93
CA ARG A 18 -23.84 22.82 47.39
C ARG A 18 -22.86 21.67 47.19
N LEU A 19 -22.64 20.84 48.22
CA LEU A 19 -21.71 19.70 48.13
C LEU A 19 -22.29 18.59 47.26
N LEU A 20 -23.60 18.38 47.35
CA LEU A 20 -24.27 17.38 46.53
C LEU A 20 -24.20 17.73 45.04
N SER A 21 -24.45 18.99 44.65
CA SER A 21 -24.32 19.45 43.26
C SER A 21 -22.90 19.25 42.72
N ALA A 22 -21.85 19.49 43.52
CA ALA A 22 -20.47 19.23 43.13
C ALA A 22 -20.21 17.73 42.86
N VAL A 23 -20.80 16.85 43.69
CA VAL A 23 -20.75 15.40 43.48
C VAL A 23 -21.53 14.99 42.23
N VAL A 24 -22.73 15.54 42.00
CA VAL A 24 -23.52 15.29 40.79
C VAL A 24 -22.72 15.68 39.55
N VAL A 25 -22.14 16.88 39.54
CA VAL A 25 -21.28 17.33 38.44
C VAL A 25 -20.11 16.37 38.22
N GLY A 26 -19.47 15.89 39.28
CA GLY A 26 -18.38 14.91 39.17
C GLY A 26 -18.81 13.58 38.54
N VAL A 27 -19.97 13.03 38.95
CA VAL A 27 -20.49 11.77 38.40
C VAL A 27 -20.99 11.93 36.96
N VAL A 28 -21.66 13.05 36.66
CA VAL A 28 -22.06 13.41 35.30
C VAL A 28 -20.83 13.57 34.42
N LEU A 29 -19.78 14.24 34.90
CA LEU A 29 -18.53 14.44 34.16
C LEU A 29 -17.78 13.12 33.93
N ALA A 30 -17.79 12.19 34.89
CA ALA A 30 -17.25 10.84 34.70
C ALA A 30 -18.00 10.07 33.59
N SER A 31 -19.34 10.09 33.63
CA SER A 31 -20.18 9.45 32.61
C SER A 31 -20.05 10.11 31.24
N THR A 32 -19.98 11.44 31.21
CA THR A 32 -19.77 12.25 30.01
C THR A 32 -18.42 11.95 29.37
N ILE A 33 -17.33 11.87 30.16
CA ILE A 33 -15.99 11.57 29.64
C ILE A 33 -15.96 10.17 29.03
N MET A 34 -16.56 9.18 29.70
CA MET A 34 -16.64 7.80 29.20
C MET A 34 -17.45 7.70 27.90
N ALA A 35 -18.55 8.46 27.77
CA ALA A 35 -19.28 8.54 26.50
C ALA A 35 -18.50 9.31 25.42
N SER A 36 -17.85 10.41 25.82
CA SER A 36 -17.12 11.30 24.92
C SER A 36 -15.97 10.58 24.24
N SER A 37 -15.33 9.61 24.89
CA SER A 37 -14.24 8.87 24.26
C SER A 37 -14.70 8.06 23.06
N VAL A 38 -15.87 7.42 23.15
CA VAL A 38 -16.43 6.65 22.03
C VAL A 38 -16.92 7.58 20.93
N ILE A 39 -17.63 8.65 21.30
CA ILE A 39 -18.18 9.62 20.35
C ILE A 39 -17.05 10.34 19.60
N PHE A 40 -16.04 10.83 20.33
CA PHE A 40 -14.87 11.49 19.76
C PHE A 40 -14.06 10.52 18.89
N PHE A 41 -13.84 9.28 19.35
CA PHE A 41 -13.11 8.29 18.56
C PHE A 41 -13.83 7.95 17.27
N ASN A 42 -15.16 7.75 17.30
CA ASN A 42 -15.93 7.47 16.09
C ASN A 42 -15.89 8.65 15.12
N ALA A 43 -16.10 9.88 15.60
CA ALA A 43 -16.03 11.07 14.77
C ALA A 43 -14.62 11.28 14.17
N LEU A 44 -13.57 11.11 14.96
CA LEU A 44 -12.19 11.22 14.50
C LEU A 44 -11.85 10.12 13.49
N ARG A 45 -12.38 8.91 13.70
CA ARG A 45 -12.22 7.77 12.80
C ARG A 45 -12.86 8.06 11.44
N ASP A 46 -14.08 8.58 11.41
CA ASP A 46 -14.76 8.94 10.16
C ASP A 46 -14.05 10.09 9.43
N VAL A 47 -13.58 11.12 10.16
CA VAL A 47 -12.78 12.21 9.59
C VAL A 47 -11.44 11.70 9.05
N ALA A 48 -10.77 10.80 9.78
CA ALA A 48 -9.50 10.23 9.33
C ALA A 48 -9.70 9.35 8.09
N LEU A 49 -10.81 8.60 8.00
CA LEU A 49 -11.16 7.83 6.81
C LEU A 49 -11.36 8.77 5.62
N GLN A 50 -12.18 9.80 5.78
CA GLN A 50 -12.41 10.79 4.71
C GLN A 50 -11.10 11.44 4.27
N ARG A 51 -10.19 11.74 5.21
CA ARG A 51 -8.89 12.30 4.89
C ARG A 51 -8.01 11.30 4.13
N ALA A 52 -7.93 10.04 4.58
CA ALA A 52 -7.16 8.99 3.94
C ALA A 52 -7.66 8.67 2.52
N ILE A 53 -8.98 8.76 2.31
CA ILE A 53 -9.58 8.66 0.98
C ILE A 53 -9.23 9.94 0.19
N SER A 54 -9.45 11.14 0.70
CA SER A 54 -9.19 12.40 -0.02
C SER A 54 -7.74 12.66 -0.43
N THR A 55 -6.76 12.00 0.19
CA THR A 55 -5.35 12.07 -0.23
C THR A 55 -5.06 11.28 -1.50
N HIS A 56 -5.96 10.38 -1.89
CA HIS A 56 -5.93 9.66 -3.16
C HIS A 56 -6.84 10.38 -4.16
N THR A 57 -6.55 10.24 -5.45
CA THR A 57 -7.43 10.80 -6.48
C THR A 57 -8.73 9.98 -6.52
N SER A 58 -9.87 10.60 -6.88
CA SER A 58 -11.14 9.87 -7.04
C SER A 58 -10.96 8.64 -7.93
N THR A 59 -10.15 8.79 -8.98
CA THR A 59 -9.78 7.72 -9.91
C THR A 59 -9.07 6.52 -9.30
N ASP A 60 -8.42 6.64 -8.14
CA ASP A 60 -7.78 5.48 -7.48
C ASP A 60 -8.78 4.73 -6.59
N ILE A 61 -9.81 5.43 -6.11
CA ILE A 61 -10.78 4.92 -5.13
C ILE A 61 -11.95 4.23 -5.81
N ASP A 62 -12.49 4.80 -6.89
CA ASP A 62 -13.66 4.17 -7.51
C ASP A 62 -13.29 2.81 -8.10
N LEU A 63 -14.31 1.96 -8.22
CA LEU A 63 -14.11 0.59 -8.63
C LEU A 63 -14.27 0.50 -10.15
N LEU A 64 -13.23 0.05 -10.83
CA LEU A 64 -13.27 -0.27 -12.25
C LEU A 64 -13.23 -1.79 -12.40
N VAL A 65 -14.26 -2.34 -13.01
CA VAL A 65 -14.41 -3.77 -13.22
C VAL A 65 -14.37 -4.03 -14.72
N GLU A 66 -13.55 -4.98 -15.14
CA GLU A 66 -13.38 -5.41 -16.52
C GLU A 66 -13.68 -6.91 -16.63
N ALA A 67 -14.30 -7.33 -17.72
CA ALA A 67 -14.58 -8.73 -18.01
C ALA A 67 -14.47 -8.99 -19.51
N GLY A 68 -13.92 -10.15 -19.89
CA GLY A 68 -13.90 -10.59 -21.29
C GLY A 68 -14.96 -11.66 -21.53
N GLN A 69 -15.55 -11.69 -22.72
CA GLN A 69 -16.46 -12.77 -23.10
C GLN A 69 -16.35 -13.12 -24.58
N ILE A 70 -16.43 -14.41 -24.88
CA ILE A 70 -16.55 -14.96 -26.23
C ILE A 70 -17.61 -16.07 -26.16
N PRO A 71 -18.58 -16.13 -27.09
CA PRO A 71 -18.85 -15.20 -28.19
C PRO A 71 -19.63 -13.95 -27.73
N THR A 72 -19.58 -12.89 -28.54
CA THR A 72 -20.35 -11.65 -28.30
C THR A 72 -21.74 -11.77 -28.92
N ASN A 73 -22.79 -11.95 -28.11
CA ASN A 73 -24.18 -11.88 -28.56
C ASN A 73 -25.11 -11.38 -27.45
N SER A 74 -26.37 -11.08 -27.78
CA SER A 74 -27.35 -10.57 -26.81
C SER A 74 -27.58 -11.51 -25.60
N GLN A 75 -27.49 -12.83 -25.78
CA GLN A 75 -27.70 -13.79 -24.70
C GLN A 75 -26.51 -13.84 -23.71
N THR A 76 -25.27 -13.83 -24.23
CA THR A 76 -24.07 -13.81 -23.39
C THR A 76 -23.91 -12.46 -22.69
N ASP A 77 -24.22 -11.36 -23.37
CA ASP A 77 -24.29 -10.01 -22.80
C ASP A 77 -25.27 -9.94 -21.62
N ALA A 78 -26.51 -10.42 -21.79
CA ALA A 78 -27.49 -10.44 -20.71
C ALA A 78 -27.02 -11.25 -19.49
N THR A 79 -26.40 -12.40 -19.72
CA THR A 79 -25.89 -13.27 -18.65
C THR A 79 -24.84 -12.56 -17.80
N ILE A 80 -23.89 -11.88 -18.43
CA ILE A 80 -22.83 -11.15 -17.72
C ILE A 80 -23.38 -9.92 -17.02
N VAL A 81 -24.21 -9.13 -17.70
CA VAL A 81 -24.76 -7.90 -17.15
C VAL A 81 -25.64 -8.19 -15.94
N ASP A 82 -26.45 -9.26 -16.00
CA ASP A 82 -27.28 -9.69 -14.87
C ASP A 82 -26.42 -10.18 -13.70
N ALA A 83 -25.40 -11.00 -13.96
CA ALA A 83 -24.46 -11.46 -12.94
C ALA A 83 -23.73 -10.28 -12.26
N MET A 84 -23.28 -9.30 -13.05
CA MET A 84 -22.59 -8.12 -12.55
C MET A 84 -23.51 -7.22 -11.73
N ASN A 85 -24.75 -7.05 -12.18
CA ASN A 85 -25.75 -6.26 -11.46
C ASN A 85 -26.14 -6.90 -10.13
N SER A 86 -26.34 -8.22 -10.09
CA SER A 86 -26.71 -8.94 -8.86
C SER A 86 -25.57 -9.02 -7.84
N SER A 87 -24.33 -9.17 -8.32
CA SER A 87 -23.18 -9.42 -7.45
C SER A 87 -22.44 -8.15 -7.04
N ILE A 88 -22.22 -7.20 -7.95
CA ILE A 88 -21.50 -5.95 -7.65
C ILE A 88 -22.48 -4.79 -7.46
N VAL A 89 -23.26 -4.42 -8.48
CA VAL A 89 -24.01 -3.15 -8.43
C VAL A 89 -24.98 -3.11 -7.24
N GLN A 90 -25.72 -4.20 -6.99
CA GLN A 90 -26.68 -4.25 -5.88
C GLN A 90 -26.02 -4.21 -4.50
N GLN A 91 -24.90 -4.93 -4.32
CA GLN A 91 -24.19 -4.95 -3.03
C GLN A 91 -23.51 -3.61 -2.73
N PHE A 92 -23.05 -2.92 -3.79
CA PHE A 92 -22.28 -1.68 -3.68
C PHE A 92 -23.15 -0.42 -3.69
N SER A 93 -24.38 -0.51 -4.21
CA SER A 93 -25.35 0.59 -4.34
C SER A 93 -25.47 1.54 -3.12
N PRO A 94 -25.42 1.09 -1.85
CA PRO A 94 -25.53 2.01 -0.70
C PRO A 94 -24.46 3.09 -0.62
N PHE A 95 -23.29 2.86 -1.22
CA PHE A 95 -22.13 3.76 -1.16
C PHE A 95 -21.69 4.28 -2.53
N LEU A 96 -22.47 4.04 -3.58
CA LEU A 96 -22.24 4.60 -4.90
C LEU A 96 -23.05 5.89 -5.11
N ASN A 97 -22.47 6.86 -5.81
CA ASN A 97 -23.20 7.97 -6.40
C ASN A 97 -23.92 7.54 -7.67
N GLY A 98 -23.27 6.71 -8.46
CA GLY A 98 -23.78 6.15 -9.70
C GLY A 98 -22.92 4.99 -10.19
N HIS A 99 -23.35 4.37 -11.28
CA HIS A 99 -22.54 3.39 -11.99
C HIS A 99 -22.76 3.54 -13.48
N GLU A 100 -21.74 3.17 -14.24
CA GLU A 100 -21.77 3.20 -15.68
C GLU A 100 -21.24 1.90 -16.25
N PHE A 101 -21.70 1.61 -17.46
CA PHE A 101 -21.37 0.40 -18.18
C PHE A 101 -21.08 0.75 -19.64
N ALA A 102 -20.00 0.17 -20.17
CA ALA A 102 -19.72 0.21 -21.60
C ALA A 102 -19.12 -1.11 -22.08
N LEU A 103 -19.20 -1.31 -23.39
CA LEU A 103 -18.76 -2.50 -24.11
C LEU A 103 -17.78 -2.06 -25.19
N LYS A 104 -16.73 -2.84 -25.43
CA LYS A 104 -15.75 -2.64 -26.50
C LYS A 104 -15.48 -3.97 -27.18
N THR A 105 -15.49 -3.98 -28.51
CA THR A 105 -15.11 -5.18 -29.28
C THR A 105 -13.63 -5.48 -29.12
N TRP A 106 -13.22 -6.70 -29.46
CA TRP A 106 -11.83 -6.96 -29.78
C TRP A 106 -11.30 -6.04 -30.90
N THR A 107 -9.97 -5.92 -30.94
CA THR A 107 -9.28 -5.02 -31.87
C THR A 107 -9.26 -5.62 -33.27
N PHE A 108 -9.71 -4.85 -34.26
CA PHE A 108 -9.57 -5.17 -35.68
C PHE A 108 -8.32 -4.49 -36.25
N PHE A 109 -7.72 -5.10 -37.26
CA PHE A 109 -6.74 -4.43 -38.11
C PHE A 109 -7.45 -3.62 -39.19
N VAL A 110 -6.75 -2.62 -39.72
CA VAL A 110 -7.22 -1.89 -40.91
C VAL A 110 -6.94 -2.74 -42.15
N ASP A 111 -7.92 -2.87 -43.03
CA ASP A 111 -7.79 -3.55 -44.33
C ASP A 111 -7.42 -2.55 -45.45
N LEU A 112 -6.39 -1.74 -45.17
CA LEU A 112 -5.80 -0.79 -46.12
C LEU A 112 -4.28 -1.04 -46.19
N PRO A 113 -3.63 -0.81 -47.34
CA PRO A 113 -2.20 -0.99 -47.46
C PRO A 113 -1.46 -0.03 -46.49
N PRO A 114 -0.49 -0.53 -45.69
CA PRO A 114 0.22 0.29 -44.73
C PRO A 114 1.12 1.32 -45.44
N PRO A 115 1.29 2.53 -44.88
CA PRO A 115 2.19 3.53 -45.44
C PRO A 115 3.65 3.07 -45.33
N MET A 116 4.44 3.39 -46.36
CA MET A 116 5.90 3.19 -46.39
C MET A 116 6.60 4.42 -45.84
N MET A 117 7.40 4.28 -44.78
CA MET A 117 8.09 5.42 -44.17
C MET A 117 9.44 5.04 -43.52
N PRO A 118 10.33 6.01 -43.23
CA PRO A 118 11.57 5.73 -42.53
C PRO A 118 11.32 5.13 -41.14
N PRO A 119 12.17 4.19 -40.65
CA PRO A 119 12.00 3.59 -39.33
C PRO A 119 11.96 4.59 -38.16
N SER A 120 12.62 5.75 -38.30
CA SER A 120 12.60 6.83 -37.32
C SER A 120 11.22 7.48 -37.17
N ASP A 121 10.44 7.49 -38.24
CA ASP A 121 9.22 8.29 -38.39
C ASP A 121 7.97 7.44 -38.14
N CYS A 122 8.09 6.11 -38.18
CA CYS A 122 7.00 5.18 -37.86
C CYS A 122 6.57 5.34 -36.39
N PRO A 123 5.33 5.75 -36.08
CA PRO A 123 4.91 6.00 -34.70
C PRO A 123 4.79 4.72 -33.88
N CYS A 124 4.33 3.61 -34.49
CA CYS A 124 4.16 2.37 -33.76
C CYS A 124 5.41 1.54 -33.59
N ARG A 125 6.45 1.77 -34.40
CA ARG A 125 7.80 1.18 -34.28
C ARG A 125 7.82 -0.36 -34.09
N THR A 126 6.73 -1.07 -34.39
CA THR A 126 6.50 -2.47 -33.94
C THR A 126 5.94 -3.42 -34.97
N THR A 127 5.88 -3.01 -36.23
CA THR A 127 5.39 -3.87 -37.31
C THR A 127 6.14 -3.49 -38.57
N VAL A 128 7.42 -3.85 -38.62
CA VAL A 128 8.12 -3.94 -39.91
C VAL A 128 7.39 -5.04 -40.68
N GLY A 129 6.60 -4.65 -41.67
CA GLY A 129 6.00 -5.60 -42.60
C GLY A 129 7.08 -6.36 -43.38
N ARG A 130 6.70 -7.46 -44.02
CA ARG A 130 7.63 -8.28 -44.83
C ARG A 130 8.11 -7.55 -46.08
N GLY A 131 7.47 -6.45 -46.47
CA GLY A 131 7.88 -5.58 -47.57
C GLY A 131 8.69 -4.38 -47.08
N GLY A 132 9.91 -4.25 -47.58
CA GLY A 132 10.67 -3.00 -47.61
C GLY A 132 11.18 -2.81 -49.04
N ASN A 133 11.58 -1.59 -49.42
CA ASN A 133 12.34 -1.43 -50.66
C ASN A 133 13.66 -2.21 -50.54
N GLU A 134 14.24 -2.65 -51.66
CA GLU A 134 15.50 -3.42 -51.72
C GLU A 134 16.64 -2.77 -50.89
N ASP A 135 16.64 -1.44 -50.77
CA ASP A 135 17.60 -0.64 -50.00
C ASP A 135 17.34 -0.57 -48.48
N GLY A 136 16.23 -1.10 -47.96
CA GLY A 136 15.88 -1.11 -46.53
C GLY A 136 15.63 0.27 -45.87
N ARG A 137 15.54 1.35 -46.66
CA ARG A 137 15.35 2.74 -46.18
C ARG A 137 13.92 3.03 -45.69
N LEU A 138 12.92 2.38 -46.27
CA LEU A 138 11.51 2.55 -45.94
C LEU A 138 10.94 1.20 -45.52
N ILE A 139 10.12 1.21 -44.47
CA ILE A 139 9.42 0.05 -43.94
C ILE A 139 7.91 0.24 -44.03
N GLU A 140 7.17 -0.84 -44.29
CA GLU A 140 5.72 -0.87 -44.05
C GLU A 140 5.45 -0.59 -42.57
N CYS A 141 4.62 0.41 -42.27
CA CYS A 141 4.32 0.85 -40.92
C CYS A 141 2.82 0.66 -40.60
N ASP A 142 2.45 -0.55 -40.15
CA ASP A 142 1.06 -0.88 -39.78
C ASP A 142 0.78 -0.58 -38.29
N CYS A 143 0.40 0.66 -38.02
CA CYS A 143 0.13 1.17 -36.67
C CYS A 143 -1.35 1.34 -36.33
N CYS A 144 -2.22 1.28 -37.33
CA CYS A 144 -3.61 1.67 -37.18
C CYS A 144 -4.43 0.46 -36.72
N ARG A 145 -5.24 0.66 -35.69
CA ARG A 145 -6.11 -0.35 -35.08
C ARG A 145 -7.51 0.21 -35.00
N ILE A 146 -8.49 -0.66 -35.13
CA ILE A 146 -9.90 -0.30 -35.07
C ILE A 146 -10.52 -1.00 -33.87
N THR A 147 -11.30 -0.27 -33.10
CA THR A 147 -12.16 -0.85 -32.06
C THR A 147 -13.51 -0.19 -32.12
N MET A 148 -14.57 -0.96 -31.90
CA MET A 148 -15.92 -0.43 -31.77
C MET A 148 -16.27 -0.43 -30.28
N MET A 149 -16.84 0.66 -29.79
CA MET A 149 -17.22 0.77 -28.38
C MET A 149 -18.58 1.45 -28.23
N THR A 150 -19.23 1.20 -27.11
CA THR A 150 -20.43 1.94 -26.71
C THR A 150 -20.06 3.11 -25.82
N LEU A 151 -20.89 4.15 -25.86
CA LEU A 151 -20.80 5.27 -24.93
C LEU A 151 -22.16 5.43 -24.23
N PRO A 152 -22.24 5.31 -22.90
CA PRO A 152 -23.49 5.54 -22.17
C PRO A 152 -23.90 7.01 -22.29
N ASN A 153 -25.20 7.26 -22.47
CA ASN A 153 -25.77 8.61 -22.64
C ASN A 153 -24.99 9.48 -23.64
N VAL A 154 -24.67 8.91 -24.80
CA VAL A 154 -23.84 9.56 -25.83
C VAL A 154 -24.31 10.97 -26.18
N GLU A 155 -25.63 11.20 -26.23
CA GLU A 155 -26.24 12.49 -26.60
C GLU A 155 -25.87 13.65 -25.67
N ASP A 156 -25.65 13.38 -24.38
CA ASP A 156 -25.29 14.41 -23.38
C ASP A 156 -23.76 14.60 -23.26
N ARG A 157 -22.97 13.65 -23.80
CA ARG A 157 -21.52 13.57 -23.56
C ARG A 157 -20.67 13.96 -24.74
N VAL A 158 -21.23 13.97 -25.94
CA VAL A 158 -20.48 14.34 -27.14
C VAL A 158 -21.19 15.43 -27.90
N ASN A 159 -20.41 16.40 -28.37
CA ASN A 159 -20.88 17.39 -29.31
C ASN A 159 -20.49 16.94 -30.72
N ILE A 160 -21.48 16.76 -31.60
CA ILE A 160 -21.21 16.44 -33.01
C ILE A 160 -20.78 17.72 -33.71
N ILE A 161 -19.55 17.70 -34.25
CA ILE A 161 -19.00 18.82 -35.02
C ILE A 161 -19.45 18.73 -36.48
N ASP A 162 -19.46 17.52 -37.03
CA ASP A 162 -19.86 17.25 -38.41
C ASP A 162 -20.58 15.90 -38.52
N GLY A 163 -21.56 15.80 -39.42
CA GLY A 163 -22.37 14.60 -39.62
C GLY A 163 -23.51 14.37 -38.62
N ARG A 164 -23.74 13.11 -38.24
CA ARG A 164 -24.88 12.65 -37.41
C ARG A 164 -24.51 11.43 -36.57
N PHE A 165 -25.36 11.11 -35.58
CA PHE A 165 -25.25 9.86 -34.81
C PHE A 165 -25.47 8.61 -35.68
N PRO A 166 -24.82 7.48 -35.34
CA PRO A 166 -24.91 6.25 -36.11
C PRO A 166 -26.26 5.55 -35.90
N LYS A 167 -26.79 4.93 -36.95
CA LYS A 167 -27.99 4.08 -36.85
C LYS A 167 -27.65 2.66 -36.43
N ILE A 168 -28.61 2.00 -35.79
CA ILE A 168 -28.51 0.59 -35.44
C ILE A 168 -28.44 -0.24 -36.72
N ALA A 169 -27.37 -1.02 -36.90
CA ALA A 169 -27.23 -1.94 -38.02
C ALA A 169 -27.98 -3.25 -37.77
N SER A 170 -28.44 -3.89 -38.84
CA SER A 170 -29.11 -5.19 -38.82
C SER A 170 -28.59 -6.06 -39.96
N ILE A 171 -28.39 -7.35 -39.73
CA ILE A 171 -28.00 -8.30 -40.79
C ILE A 171 -29.22 -8.58 -41.67
N ASN A 172 -29.45 -7.74 -42.66
CA ASN A 172 -30.36 -8.04 -43.76
C ASN A 172 -29.51 -8.66 -44.87
N GLY A 173 -29.67 -9.98 -45.11
CA GLY A 173 -28.76 -10.85 -45.88
C GLY A 173 -28.47 -10.48 -47.34
N SER A 174 -27.84 -9.33 -47.58
CA SER A 174 -27.43 -8.86 -48.91
C SER A 174 -26.15 -8.00 -48.96
N ASN A 175 -25.55 -7.65 -47.82
CA ASN A 175 -24.30 -6.88 -47.78
C ASN A 175 -23.16 -7.72 -47.17
N ASP A 176 -22.33 -8.31 -48.03
CA ASP A 176 -21.00 -8.83 -47.71
C ASP A 176 -19.96 -8.01 -48.51
N PRO A 177 -19.07 -7.24 -47.86
CA PRO A 177 -18.89 -7.13 -46.41
C PRO A 177 -20.02 -6.36 -45.71
N LEU A 178 -20.31 -6.74 -44.46
CA LEU A 178 -21.26 -6.02 -43.60
C LEU A 178 -20.83 -4.56 -43.46
N GLN A 179 -21.75 -3.62 -43.69
CA GLN A 179 -21.49 -2.19 -43.49
C GLN A 179 -22.21 -1.69 -42.23
N ILE A 180 -21.47 -1.04 -41.33
CA ILE A 180 -22.01 -0.43 -40.10
C ILE A 180 -21.73 1.07 -40.07
N GLU A 181 -22.57 1.83 -39.37
CA GLU A 181 -22.36 3.26 -39.13
C GLU A 181 -21.65 3.47 -37.78
N GLY A 182 -20.65 4.37 -37.73
CA GLY A 182 -19.98 4.77 -36.49
C GLY A 182 -19.62 6.25 -36.50
N ILE A 183 -19.43 6.83 -35.31
CA ILE A 183 -18.85 8.17 -35.16
C ILE A 183 -17.45 8.07 -34.57
N LEU A 184 -16.57 9.01 -34.95
CA LEU A 184 -15.17 9.01 -34.55
C LEU A 184 -14.81 10.34 -33.86
N ASP A 185 -13.89 10.30 -32.90
CA ASP A 185 -13.43 11.52 -32.27
C ASP A 185 -12.59 12.37 -33.24
N VAL A 186 -12.71 13.70 -33.12
CA VAL A 186 -12.03 14.66 -34.03
C VAL A 186 -10.51 14.50 -34.00
N GLU A 187 -9.92 14.12 -32.86
CA GLU A 187 -8.46 13.95 -32.75
C GLU A 187 -7.97 12.72 -33.53
N SER A 188 -8.64 11.58 -33.38
CA SER A 188 -8.36 10.35 -34.13
C SER A 188 -8.61 10.54 -35.61
N ALA A 189 -9.70 11.23 -36.00
CA ALA A 189 -10.01 11.54 -37.39
C ALA A 189 -8.89 12.36 -38.04
N LYS A 190 -8.41 13.42 -37.38
CA LYS A 190 -7.26 14.21 -37.83
C LYS A 190 -5.97 13.40 -37.88
N ALA A 191 -5.72 12.57 -36.86
CA ALA A 191 -4.49 11.77 -36.77
C ALA A 191 -4.40 10.66 -37.82
N MET A 192 -5.53 10.24 -38.37
CA MET A 192 -5.68 9.21 -39.41
C MET A 192 -6.09 9.76 -40.77
N GLN A 193 -6.33 11.06 -40.90
CA GLN A 193 -6.79 11.72 -42.14
C GLN A 193 -8.11 11.12 -42.66
N LEU A 194 -9.09 11.01 -41.78
CA LEU A 194 -10.41 10.47 -42.08
C LEU A 194 -11.47 11.58 -41.99
N ASP A 195 -12.38 11.61 -42.96
CA ASP A 195 -13.48 12.58 -43.05
C ASP A 195 -14.86 11.90 -42.95
N VAL A 196 -15.91 12.69 -42.70
CA VAL A 196 -17.29 12.18 -42.69
C VAL A 196 -17.67 11.70 -44.09
N GLY A 197 -18.21 10.49 -44.17
CA GLY A 197 -18.57 9.81 -45.43
C GLY A 197 -17.56 8.77 -45.88
N ASP A 198 -16.35 8.73 -45.30
CA ASP A 198 -15.36 7.70 -45.60
C ASP A 198 -15.81 6.32 -45.09
N VAL A 199 -15.42 5.27 -45.82
CA VAL A 199 -15.59 3.88 -45.40
C VAL A 199 -14.25 3.34 -44.96
N TYR A 200 -14.16 2.95 -43.69
CA TYR A 200 -12.94 2.43 -43.09
C TYR A 200 -13.04 0.90 -42.94
N PRO A 201 -12.34 0.11 -43.77
CA PRO A 201 -12.48 -1.33 -43.77
C PRO A 201 -11.63 -1.95 -42.64
N ALA A 202 -12.23 -2.90 -41.92
CA ALA A 202 -11.63 -3.58 -40.79
C ALA A 202 -11.58 -5.08 -41.04
N ARG A 203 -10.48 -5.72 -40.64
CA ARG A 203 -10.27 -7.18 -40.73
C ARG A 203 -9.97 -7.75 -39.34
N PRO A 204 -10.55 -8.89 -38.95
CA PRO A 204 -10.25 -9.53 -37.68
C PRO A 204 -8.81 -10.06 -37.66
N TYR A 205 -8.22 -10.17 -36.47
CA TYR A 205 -6.94 -10.87 -36.30
C TYR A 205 -7.12 -12.39 -36.09
N TRP A 206 -8.35 -12.81 -35.78
CA TRP A 206 -8.75 -14.20 -35.59
C TRP A 206 -9.32 -14.79 -36.89
N GLU A 207 -9.44 -16.11 -36.92
CA GLU A 207 -10.11 -16.82 -38.00
C GLU A 207 -11.62 -16.85 -37.76
N ASP A 208 -12.37 -16.45 -38.77
CA ASP A 208 -13.83 -16.42 -38.76
C ASP A 208 -14.38 -16.68 -40.17
N GLU A 209 -15.69 -16.91 -40.31
CA GLU A 209 -16.34 -17.16 -41.62
C GLU A 209 -16.19 -15.95 -42.54
N HIS A 210 -16.33 -14.75 -41.98
CA HIS A 210 -16.12 -13.48 -42.67
C HIS A 210 -14.76 -12.91 -42.27
N ASN A 211 -14.08 -12.23 -43.19
CA ASN A 211 -12.74 -11.67 -42.96
C ASN A 211 -12.69 -10.13 -43.06
N ARG A 212 -13.83 -9.48 -43.26
CA ARG A 212 -13.91 -8.03 -43.45
C ARG A 212 -15.26 -7.45 -43.01
N ILE A 213 -15.21 -6.25 -42.44
CA ILE A 213 -16.37 -5.41 -42.13
C ILE A 213 -16.04 -3.95 -42.50
N ASP A 214 -17.00 -3.23 -43.06
CA ASP A 214 -16.82 -1.85 -43.52
C ASP A 214 -17.52 -0.87 -42.55
N ILE A 215 -16.78 0.11 -42.03
CA ILE A 215 -17.32 1.11 -41.08
C ILE A 215 -17.48 2.45 -41.79
N LEU A 216 -18.72 2.90 -41.99
CA LEU A 216 -19.03 4.22 -42.52
C LEU A 216 -18.94 5.28 -41.42
N ILE A 217 -18.08 6.27 -41.62
CA ILE A 217 -17.93 7.42 -40.72
C ILE A 217 -19.11 8.36 -40.93
N THR A 218 -20.07 8.35 -40.00
CA THR A 218 -21.30 9.14 -40.12
C THR A 218 -21.23 10.50 -39.44
N GLY A 219 -20.25 10.70 -38.56
CA GLY A 219 -20.01 11.98 -37.91
C GLY A 219 -18.72 12.01 -37.09
N LEU A 220 -18.24 13.22 -36.83
CA LEU A 220 -17.10 13.51 -35.98
C LEU A 220 -17.56 14.20 -34.70
N TYR A 221 -17.05 13.74 -33.57
CA TYR A 221 -17.46 14.25 -32.26
C TYR A 221 -16.31 14.78 -31.41
N GLU A 222 -16.62 15.73 -30.54
CA GLU A 222 -15.74 16.22 -29.48
C GLU A 222 -16.36 15.88 -28.13
N ARG A 223 -15.51 15.55 -27.14
CA ARG A 223 -15.96 15.19 -25.80
C ARG A 223 -16.40 16.43 -25.03
N VAL A 224 -17.57 16.36 -24.41
CA VAL A 224 -17.99 17.33 -23.38
C VAL A 224 -17.21 17.02 -22.11
N GLU A 225 -16.54 18.04 -21.55
CA GLU A 225 -15.69 17.94 -20.37
C GLU A 225 -14.72 16.72 -20.40
N PRO A 226 -13.66 16.76 -21.24
CA PRO A 226 -12.79 15.59 -21.49
C PRO A 226 -12.10 14.99 -20.24
N ASN A 227 -11.99 15.79 -19.18
CA ASN A 227 -11.34 15.41 -17.92
C ASN A 227 -12.33 14.96 -16.83
N ALA A 228 -13.62 14.85 -17.14
CA ALA A 228 -14.62 14.38 -16.18
C ALA A 228 -14.46 12.88 -15.89
N ASP A 229 -14.74 12.47 -14.65
CA ASP A 229 -14.52 11.10 -14.15
C ASP A 229 -15.31 10.03 -14.92
N HIS A 230 -16.45 10.40 -15.52
CA HIS A 230 -17.26 9.49 -16.33
C HIS A 230 -16.58 9.00 -17.63
N TRP A 231 -15.46 9.61 -18.05
CA TRP A 231 -14.64 9.14 -19.17
C TRP A 231 -13.65 8.03 -18.77
N ARG A 232 -13.63 7.62 -17.50
CA ARG A 232 -12.66 6.65 -16.97
C ARG A 232 -12.69 5.31 -17.69
N ILE A 233 -13.86 4.82 -18.08
CA ILE A 233 -13.96 3.57 -18.87
C ILE A 233 -13.20 3.73 -20.19
N GLN A 234 -13.41 4.84 -20.91
CA GLN A 234 -12.80 5.08 -22.23
C GLN A 234 -11.31 5.40 -22.13
N ASN A 235 -10.87 6.06 -21.06
CA ASN A 235 -9.47 6.47 -20.87
C ASN A 235 -8.59 5.36 -20.27
N SER A 236 -9.14 4.54 -19.37
CA SER A 236 -8.39 3.52 -18.64
C SER A 236 -8.66 2.11 -19.18
N ALA A 237 -9.89 1.61 -19.12
CA ALA A 237 -10.22 0.24 -19.55
C ALA A 237 -10.14 0.07 -21.07
N PHE A 238 -10.68 1.02 -21.83
CA PHE A 238 -10.65 1.05 -23.30
C PHE A 238 -9.53 1.94 -23.87
N GLY A 239 -8.73 2.50 -22.96
CA GLY A 239 -7.55 3.30 -23.30
C GLY A 239 -6.49 2.47 -24.01
N SER A 240 -5.64 3.14 -24.80
CA SER A 240 -4.47 2.48 -25.34
C SER A 240 -3.41 2.38 -24.24
N ARG A 241 -2.95 1.16 -23.94
CA ARG A 241 -1.80 0.94 -23.05
C ARG A 241 -0.46 1.27 -23.72
N THR A 242 -0.48 1.64 -25.00
CA THR A 242 0.73 1.94 -25.79
C THR A 242 0.60 3.27 -26.53
N ASN A 243 1.63 4.11 -26.46
CA ASN A 243 1.68 5.36 -27.23
C ASN A 243 2.15 5.15 -28.68
N THR A 244 2.39 3.90 -29.06
CA THR A 244 2.93 3.52 -30.36
C THR A 244 1.79 3.28 -31.37
N LEU A 245 0.75 2.55 -30.99
CA LEU A 245 -0.40 2.26 -31.86
C LEU A 245 -1.39 3.42 -31.91
N LYS A 246 -1.97 3.64 -33.10
CA LYS A 246 -3.06 4.60 -33.32
C LYS A 246 -4.38 3.85 -33.37
N PHE A 247 -5.34 4.19 -32.52
CA PHE A 247 -6.65 3.51 -32.46
C PHE A 247 -7.76 4.42 -32.99
N ALA A 248 -8.47 3.97 -34.02
CA ALA A 248 -9.76 4.50 -34.42
C ALA A 248 -10.82 3.85 -33.53
N ARG A 249 -11.32 4.61 -32.55
CA ARG A 249 -12.35 4.13 -31.62
C ARG A 249 -13.70 4.62 -32.10
N PHE A 250 -14.41 3.78 -32.84
CA PHE A 250 -15.74 4.10 -33.32
C PHE A 250 -16.75 3.93 -32.19
N VAL A 251 -17.53 4.97 -31.91
CA VAL A 251 -18.70 4.86 -31.05
C VAL A 251 -19.86 4.34 -31.90
N VAL A 252 -20.42 3.21 -31.51
CA VAL A 252 -21.53 2.54 -32.20
C VAL A 252 -22.64 2.18 -31.19
N PRO A 253 -23.90 2.02 -31.63
CA PRO A 253 -24.97 1.55 -30.76
C PRO A 253 -24.69 0.14 -30.22
N ARG A 254 -25.11 -0.15 -29.00
CA ARG A 254 -24.86 -1.45 -28.34
C ARG A 254 -25.46 -2.60 -29.14
N GLU A 255 -26.67 -2.40 -29.65
CA GLU A 255 -27.41 -3.35 -30.46
C GLU A 255 -26.66 -3.68 -31.75
N THR A 256 -25.89 -2.73 -32.31
CA THR A 256 -25.06 -2.98 -33.49
C THR A 256 -23.92 -3.95 -33.19
N ILE A 257 -23.27 -3.82 -32.04
CA ILE A 257 -22.21 -4.76 -31.63
C ILE A 257 -22.80 -6.15 -31.37
N LEU A 258 -23.91 -6.24 -30.63
CA LEU A 258 -24.46 -7.50 -30.17
C LEU A 258 -25.23 -8.26 -31.25
N ASP A 259 -26.07 -7.58 -32.03
CA ASP A 259 -27.03 -8.20 -32.94
C ASP A 259 -26.57 -8.20 -34.40
N ALA A 260 -25.58 -7.36 -34.76
CA ALA A 260 -24.99 -7.33 -36.10
C ALA A 260 -23.54 -7.84 -36.09
N VAL A 261 -22.60 -7.12 -35.46
CA VAL A 261 -21.17 -7.46 -35.55
C VAL A 261 -20.86 -8.81 -34.89
N GLY A 262 -21.37 -9.06 -33.69
CA GLY A 262 -21.14 -10.31 -32.96
C GLY A 262 -21.83 -11.54 -33.55
N VAL A 263 -22.95 -11.34 -34.27
CA VAL A 263 -23.59 -12.42 -35.03
C VAL A 263 -22.86 -12.68 -36.35
N TYR A 264 -22.31 -11.65 -36.98
CA TYR A 264 -21.52 -11.74 -38.22
C TYR A 264 -20.13 -12.35 -38.01
N PHE A 265 -19.53 -12.14 -36.83
CA PHE A 265 -18.28 -12.76 -36.37
C PHE A 265 -18.52 -13.63 -35.12
N PRO A 266 -18.99 -14.89 -35.25
CA PRO A 266 -19.25 -15.77 -34.13
C PRO A 266 -18.08 -15.97 -33.16
N ASN A 267 -16.83 -15.84 -33.61
CA ASN A 267 -15.64 -15.99 -32.75
C ASN A 267 -15.17 -14.68 -32.13
N MET A 268 -15.88 -13.57 -32.34
CA MET A 268 -15.53 -12.27 -31.78
C MET A 268 -15.80 -12.20 -30.28
N GLY A 269 -14.75 -11.88 -29.51
CA GLY A 269 -14.89 -11.49 -28.12
C GLY A 269 -15.16 -10.00 -27.92
N SER A 270 -15.65 -9.65 -26.74
CA SER A 270 -15.82 -8.28 -26.30
C SER A 270 -15.35 -8.09 -24.86
N ASP A 271 -14.83 -6.90 -24.60
CA ASP A 271 -14.43 -6.42 -23.29
C ASP A 271 -15.57 -5.58 -22.71
N TYR A 272 -16.05 -5.98 -21.54
CA TYR A 272 -17.07 -5.30 -20.76
C TYR A 272 -16.39 -4.51 -19.65
N SER A 273 -16.86 -3.30 -19.39
CA SER A 273 -16.34 -2.50 -18.28
C SER A 273 -17.42 -1.76 -17.52
N TRP A 274 -17.33 -1.82 -16.19
CA TRP A 274 -18.17 -1.07 -15.26
C TRP A 274 -17.32 -0.12 -14.45
N TRP A 275 -17.76 1.13 -14.38
CA TRP A 275 -17.22 2.11 -13.46
C TRP A 275 -18.26 2.39 -12.37
N LEU A 276 -17.85 2.25 -11.12
CA LEU A 276 -18.70 2.41 -9.95
C LEU A 276 -18.19 3.61 -9.16
N ASP A 277 -18.84 4.77 -9.30
CA ASP A 277 -18.48 6.03 -8.63
C ASP A 277 -18.74 5.92 -7.12
N VAL A 278 -17.67 5.81 -6.35
CA VAL A 278 -17.73 5.61 -4.90
C VAL A 278 -17.83 6.96 -4.20
N ASP A 279 -18.86 7.14 -3.38
CA ASP A 279 -19.00 8.32 -2.53
C ASP A 279 -18.31 8.11 -1.18
N PRO A 280 -17.16 8.77 -0.91
CA PRO A 280 -16.45 8.61 0.36
C PRO A 280 -17.27 9.05 1.56
N SER A 281 -18.24 9.96 1.38
CA SER A 281 -19.04 10.51 2.48
C SER A 281 -20.07 9.51 3.02
N ARG A 282 -20.42 8.50 2.23
CA ARG A 282 -21.35 7.43 2.61
C ARG A 282 -20.66 6.26 3.30
N ILE A 283 -19.35 6.13 3.14
CA ILE A 283 -18.56 5.08 3.78
C ILE A 283 -18.29 5.46 5.23
N LYS A 284 -18.80 4.64 6.15
CA LYS A 284 -18.52 4.79 7.59
C LYS A 284 -17.29 4.00 7.98
N ALA A 285 -16.49 4.56 8.89
CA ALA A 285 -15.29 3.88 9.34
C ALA A 285 -15.54 2.67 10.26
N THR A 286 -16.79 2.43 10.66
CA THR A 286 -17.23 1.19 11.30
C THR A 286 -17.36 0.03 10.33
N GLU A 287 -17.57 0.31 9.04
CA GLU A 287 -17.99 -0.67 8.04
C GLU A 287 -16.85 -1.06 7.07
N THR A 288 -15.68 -0.42 7.17
CA THR A 288 -14.52 -0.63 6.28
C THR A 288 -14.12 -2.09 6.15
N GLY A 289 -14.10 -2.82 7.26
CA GLY A 289 -13.70 -4.23 7.27
C GLY A 289 -14.74 -5.11 6.58
N SER A 290 -16.02 -4.77 6.71
CA SER A 290 -17.09 -5.45 5.98
C SER A 290 -16.98 -5.16 4.49
N ILE A 291 -16.80 -3.90 4.10
CA ILE A 291 -16.69 -3.47 2.69
C ILE A 291 -15.49 -4.15 2.03
N ARG A 292 -14.32 -4.16 2.69
CA ARG A 292 -13.13 -4.85 2.18
C ARG A 292 -13.36 -6.34 1.99
N ASN A 293 -13.96 -7.01 2.98
CA ASN A 293 -14.27 -8.43 2.88
C ASN A 293 -15.28 -8.72 1.76
N THR A 294 -16.28 -7.84 1.57
CA THR A 294 -17.25 -7.93 0.48
C THR A 294 -16.56 -7.77 -0.87
N ILE A 295 -15.67 -6.78 -1.04
CA ILE A 295 -14.86 -6.63 -2.27
C ILE A 295 -14.05 -7.90 -2.55
N GLU A 296 -13.29 -8.38 -1.56
CA GLU A 296 -12.43 -9.57 -1.71
C GLU A 296 -13.23 -10.86 -1.92
N SER A 297 -14.46 -10.97 -1.41
CA SER A 297 -15.33 -12.12 -1.68
C SER A 297 -15.93 -12.06 -3.08
N THR A 298 -16.43 -10.89 -3.48
CA THR A 298 -17.09 -10.70 -4.78
C THR A 298 -16.09 -10.82 -5.93
N GLU A 299 -14.86 -10.32 -5.74
CA GLU A 299 -13.76 -10.53 -6.69
C GLU A 299 -13.46 -12.03 -6.89
N ARG A 300 -13.40 -12.81 -5.81
CA ARG A 300 -13.15 -14.26 -5.87
C ARG A 300 -14.31 -15.03 -6.52
N GLU A 301 -15.55 -14.64 -6.23
CA GLU A 301 -16.74 -15.24 -6.82
C GLU A 301 -16.81 -14.98 -8.34
N LEU A 302 -16.60 -13.74 -8.77
CA LEU A 302 -16.68 -13.38 -10.19
C LEU A 302 -15.52 -13.92 -11.01
N LYS A 303 -14.31 -14.00 -10.45
CA LYS A 303 -13.18 -14.72 -11.08
C LYS A 303 -13.47 -16.19 -11.37
N ALA A 304 -14.42 -16.80 -10.65
CA ALA A 304 -14.82 -18.19 -10.88
C ALA A 304 -15.95 -18.34 -11.92
N ILE A 305 -16.69 -17.25 -12.20
CA ILE A 305 -17.86 -17.26 -13.10
C ILE A 305 -17.51 -16.69 -14.47
N VAL A 306 -16.68 -15.65 -14.53
CA VAL A 306 -16.39 -14.87 -15.73
C VAL A 306 -14.90 -14.95 -16.06
N ASP A 307 -14.59 -15.48 -17.24
CA ASP A 307 -13.23 -15.54 -17.75
C ASP A 307 -12.71 -14.13 -18.04
N GLY A 308 -11.42 -13.89 -17.78
CA GLY A 308 -10.81 -12.57 -18.01
C GLY A 308 -11.33 -11.46 -17.08
N PHE A 309 -11.98 -11.80 -15.96
CA PHE A 309 -12.39 -10.82 -14.96
C PHE A 309 -11.17 -10.13 -14.33
N TYR A 310 -11.18 -8.80 -14.34
CA TYR A 310 -10.15 -7.95 -13.78
C TYR A 310 -10.79 -6.83 -12.96
N PHE A 311 -10.29 -6.62 -11.75
CA PHE A 311 -10.84 -5.65 -10.80
C PHE A 311 -9.74 -4.68 -10.40
N VAL A 312 -9.97 -3.38 -10.63
CA VAL A 312 -9.00 -2.32 -10.40
C VAL A 312 -9.59 -1.32 -9.41
N SER A 313 -9.01 -1.27 -8.23
CA SER A 313 -9.30 -0.26 -7.20
C SER A 313 -8.20 -0.29 -6.14
N ASP A 314 -7.75 0.89 -5.71
CA ASP A 314 -6.85 1.03 -4.56
C ASP A 314 -7.61 1.10 -3.24
N LEU A 315 -8.96 1.22 -3.28
CA LEU A 315 -9.80 1.31 -2.08
C LEU A 315 -9.53 0.17 -1.06
N PRO A 316 -9.41 -1.12 -1.44
CA PRO A 316 -9.10 -2.18 -0.48
C PRO A 316 -7.76 -1.97 0.25
N GLU A 317 -6.74 -1.47 -0.45
CA GLU A 317 -5.41 -1.20 0.14
C GLU A 317 -5.46 0.04 1.03
N VAL A 318 -6.15 1.11 0.60
CA VAL A 318 -6.38 2.32 1.41
C VAL A 318 -7.13 1.97 2.70
N LEU A 319 -8.19 1.15 2.61
CA LEU A 319 -8.94 0.69 3.78
C LEU A 319 -8.10 -0.19 4.70
N ARG A 320 -7.25 -1.07 4.15
CA ARG A 320 -6.33 -1.92 4.92
C ARG A 320 -5.26 -1.11 5.65
N ALA A 321 -4.65 -0.15 4.97
CA ALA A 321 -3.70 0.79 5.56
C ALA A 321 -4.35 1.60 6.68
N PHE A 322 -5.56 2.12 6.43
CA PHE A 322 -6.34 2.85 7.42
C PHE A 322 -6.69 2.01 8.66
N GLU A 323 -7.12 0.76 8.50
CA GLU A 323 -7.40 -0.15 9.62
C GLU A 323 -6.16 -0.43 10.46
N THR A 324 -5.02 -0.61 9.79
CA THR A 324 -3.73 -0.83 10.45
C THR A 324 -3.32 0.40 11.25
N ASP A 325 -3.38 1.59 10.65
CA ASP A 325 -3.02 2.84 11.30
C ASP A 325 -3.99 3.17 12.47
N LEU A 326 -5.28 2.87 12.32
CA LEU A 326 -6.26 2.99 13.42
C LEU A 326 -5.95 2.07 14.60
N PHE A 327 -5.57 0.82 14.32
CA PHE A 327 -5.25 -0.14 15.36
C PHE A 327 -4.11 0.37 16.26
N PHE A 328 -3.03 0.88 15.65
CA PHE A 328 -1.90 1.43 16.40
C PHE A 328 -2.23 2.76 17.07
N ASN A 329 -3.01 3.65 16.43
CA ASN A 329 -3.37 4.96 16.99
C ASN A 329 -4.39 4.88 18.13
N ARG A 330 -5.21 3.82 18.21
CA ARG A 330 -6.19 3.64 19.29
C ARG A 330 -5.55 3.38 20.65
N LEU A 331 -4.39 2.71 20.70
CA LEU A 331 -3.70 2.36 21.95
C LEU A 331 -3.29 3.60 22.78
N PRO A 332 -2.57 4.59 22.20
CA PRO A 332 -2.36 5.92 22.77
C PRO A 332 -3.58 6.56 23.45
N MET A 333 -4.71 6.58 22.74
CA MET A 333 -5.92 7.27 23.20
C MET A 333 -6.56 6.56 24.39
N LEU A 334 -6.57 5.22 24.39
CA LEU A 334 -7.04 4.42 25.53
C LEU A 334 -6.21 4.67 26.79
N ILE A 335 -4.89 4.82 26.65
CA ILE A 335 -4.02 5.16 27.80
C ILE A 335 -4.46 6.48 28.41
N VAL A 336 -4.54 7.55 27.60
CA VAL A 336 -4.94 8.89 28.08
C VAL A 336 -6.35 8.87 28.69
N LEU A 337 -7.29 8.16 28.08
CA LEU A 337 -8.65 8.01 28.60
C LEU A 337 -8.67 7.37 29.98
N ILE A 338 -7.95 6.25 30.17
CA ILE A 338 -7.88 5.56 31.46
C ILE A 338 -7.33 6.51 32.53
N LEU A 339 -6.31 7.32 32.21
CA LEU A 339 -5.74 8.29 33.14
C LEU A 339 -6.75 9.39 33.52
N ILE A 340 -7.46 9.97 32.55
CA ILE A 340 -8.46 11.02 32.82
C ILE A 340 -9.58 10.45 33.70
N VAL A 341 -10.11 9.28 33.34
CA VAL A 341 -11.19 8.61 34.09
C VAL A 341 -10.75 8.33 35.52
N LEU A 342 -9.51 7.87 35.71
CA LEU A 342 -8.93 7.63 37.03
C LEU A 342 -8.88 8.92 37.88
N VAL A 343 -8.42 10.03 37.31
CA VAL A 343 -8.35 11.32 38.01
C VAL A 343 -9.75 11.83 38.37
N VAL A 344 -10.72 11.68 37.48
CA VAL A 344 -12.12 12.08 37.70
C VAL A 344 -12.77 11.22 38.78
N LEU A 345 -12.58 9.90 38.74
CA LEU A 345 -13.08 9.01 39.79
C LEU A 345 -12.43 9.31 41.14
N TYR A 346 -11.13 9.62 41.16
CA TYR A 346 -10.45 10.08 42.37
C TYR A 346 -11.10 11.36 42.93
N TYR A 347 -11.38 12.34 42.06
CA TYR A 347 -12.10 13.56 42.43
C TYR A 347 -13.48 13.26 43.04
N VAL A 348 -14.27 12.38 42.40
CA VAL A 348 -15.58 11.95 42.91
C VAL A 348 -15.44 11.30 44.29
N VAL A 349 -14.46 10.41 44.50
CA VAL A 349 -14.22 9.78 45.81
C VAL A 349 -13.88 10.81 46.88
N ILE A 350 -13.08 11.83 46.55
CA ILE A 350 -12.72 12.90 47.50
C ILE A 350 -13.94 13.73 47.88
N LEU A 351 -14.72 14.22 46.91
CA LEU A 351 -15.93 14.98 47.18
C LEU A 351 -16.98 14.15 47.93
N ALA A 352 -17.17 12.89 47.55
CA ALA A 352 -18.04 11.95 48.25
C ALA A 352 -17.60 11.78 49.71
N SER A 353 -16.30 11.65 49.95
CA SER A 353 -15.75 11.55 51.31
C SER A 353 -16.01 12.82 52.12
N LEU A 354 -15.89 14.01 51.51
CA LEU A 354 -16.21 15.28 52.16
C LEU A 354 -17.71 15.42 52.46
N LEU A 355 -18.58 15.03 51.52
CA LEU A 355 -20.03 15.01 51.71
C LEU A 355 -20.40 14.11 52.90
N VAL A 356 -19.87 12.89 52.94
CA VAL A 356 -20.09 11.95 54.04
C VAL A 356 -19.53 12.50 55.36
N ASP A 357 -18.37 13.17 55.33
CA ASP A 357 -17.78 13.82 56.50
C ASP A 357 -18.70 14.92 57.07
N THR A 358 -19.37 15.71 56.22
CA THR A 358 -20.35 16.72 56.67
C THR A 358 -21.64 16.12 57.22
N GLN A 359 -22.05 14.96 56.72
CA GLN A 359 -23.27 14.25 57.15
C GLN A 359 -23.04 13.35 58.38
N LYS A 360 -21.82 13.30 58.94
CA LYS A 360 -21.51 12.45 60.12
C LYS A 360 -22.41 12.70 61.32
N ASN A 361 -22.79 13.95 61.57
CA ASN A 361 -23.65 14.31 62.70
C ASN A 361 -25.08 13.77 62.52
N GLU A 362 -25.59 13.80 61.29
CA GLU A 362 -26.90 13.23 60.94
C GLU A 362 -26.89 11.70 61.07
N ILE A 363 -25.85 11.05 60.54
CA ILE A 363 -25.67 9.60 60.66
C ILE A 363 -25.62 9.18 62.13
N ALA A 364 -24.93 9.93 62.98
CA ALA A 364 -24.88 9.69 64.42
C ALA A 364 -26.27 9.81 65.07
N LEU A 365 -27.04 10.85 64.72
CA LEU A 365 -28.39 11.07 65.23
C LEU A 365 -29.37 9.97 64.82
N LEU A 366 -29.35 9.54 63.55
CA LEU A 366 -30.14 8.42 63.06
C LEU A 366 -29.81 7.11 63.78
N LYS A 367 -28.52 6.85 64.03
CA LYS A 367 -28.05 5.66 64.75
C LYS A 367 -28.45 5.70 66.24
N THR A 368 -28.48 6.87 66.88
CA THR A 368 -29.02 7.02 68.25
C THR A 368 -30.54 6.84 68.33
N ARG A 369 -31.26 7.05 67.23
CA ARG A 369 -32.71 6.79 67.10
C ARG A 369 -33.03 5.35 66.69
N GLY A 370 -32.05 4.45 66.70
CA GLY A 370 -32.25 3.01 66.44
C GLY A 370 -32.11 2.58 64.98
N ALA A 371 -31.68 3.46 64.05
CA ALA A 371 -31.47 3.06 62.66
C ALA A 371 -30.27 2.09 62.51
N THR A 372 -30.47 0.99 61.79
CA THR A 372 -29.40 0.02 61.51
C THR A 372 -28.43 0.53 60.44
N SER A 373 -27.17 0.07 60.47
CA SER A 373 -26.18 0.44 59.43
C SER A 373 -26.64 0.05 58.01
N LYS A 374 -27.42 -1.03 57.86
CA LYS A 374 -28.01 -1.44 56.57
C LYS A 374 -29.06 -0.45 56.08
N GLN A 375 -29.92 0.06 56.96
CA GLN A 375 -30.93 1.07 56.61
C GLN A 375 -30.28 2.39 56.21
N ILE A 376 -29.24 2.83 56.93
CA ILE A 376 -28.51 4.06 56.59
C ILE A 376 -27.80 3.90 55.24
N LEU A 377 -27.15 2.76 55.00
CA LEU A 377 -26.47 2.48 53.73
C LEU A 377 -27.47 2.41 52.56
N ALA A 378 -28.66 1.84 52.76
CA ALA A 378 -29.70 1.79 51.73
C ALA A 378 -30.13 3.19 51.26
N VAL A 379 -30.24 4.17 52.16
CA VAL A 379 -30.55 5.57 51.80
C VAL A 379 -29.46 6.17 50.89
N PHE A 380 -28.18 5.95 51.23
CA PHE A 380 -27.06 6.42 50.40
C PHE A 380 -27.02 5.73 49.03
N ILE A 381 -27.33 4.44 48.95
CA ILE A 381 -27.40 3.71 47.69
C ILE A 381 -28.53 4.29 46.82
N ILE A 382 -29.72 4.49 47.38
CA ILE A 382 -30.86 5.07 46.63
C ILE A 382 -30.50 6.46 46.10
N GLU A 383 -29.91 7.32 46.95
CA GLU A 383 -29.45 8.64 46.54
C GLU A 383 -28.42 8.56 45.41
N SER A 384 -27.40 7.71 45.55
CA SER A 384 -26.34 7.52 44.54
C SER A 384 -26.88 6.92 43.24
N SER A 385 -27.86 6.02 43.31
CA SER A 385 -28.51 5.43 42.14
C SER A 385 -29.29 6.47 41.34
N VAL A 386 -30.01 7.39 42.01
CA VAL A 386 -30.69 8.50 41.32
C VAL A 386 -29.67 9.36 40.57
N LEU A 387 -28.53 9.67 41.20
CA LEU A 387 -27.46 10.43 40.55
C LEU A 387 -26.84 9.67 39.37
N ALA A 388 -26.65 8.35 39.49
CA ALA A 388 -26.13 7.52 38.43
C ALA A 388 -27.08 7.45 37.23
N VAL A 389 -28.40 7.35 37.46
CA VAL A 389 -29.41 7.36 36.39
C VAL A 389 -29.40 8.69 35.64
N ILE A 390 -29.34 9.82 36.37
CA ILE A 390 -29.24 11.15 35.77
C ILE A 390 -27.96 11.21 34.92
N ALA A 391 -26.81 10.83 35.48
CA ALA A 391 -25.54 10.86 34.78
C ALA A 391 -25.51 9.98 33.52
N ALA A 392 -26.00 8.73 33.60
CA ALA A 392 -26.05 7.83 32.45
C ALA A 392 -26.98 8.34 31.34
N SER A 393 -28.07 9.02 31.72
CA SER A 393 -29.03 9.56 30.77
C SER A 393 -28.53 10.86 30.12
N THR A 394 -27.95 11.78 30.89
CA THR A 394 -27.50 13.09 30.37
C THR A 394 -26.09 13.06 29.77
N GLY A 395 -25.23 12.13 30.23
CA GLY A 395 -23.82 12.05 29.85
C GLY A 395 -23.57 11.99 28.35
N PRO A 396 -24.20 11.07 27.59
CA PRO A 396 -24.03 10.97 26.14
C PRO A 396 -24.42 12.24 25.38
N PHE A 397 -25.48 12.93 25.81
CA PHE A 397 -25.93 14.17 25.15
C PHE A 397 -24.94 15.33 25.38
N ILE A 398 -24.45 15.48 26.61
CA ILE A 398 -23.43 16.48 26.94
C ILE A 398 -22.13 16.17 26.16
N ALA A 399 -21.76 14.88 26.08
CA ALA A 399 -20.59 14.44 25.35
C ALA A 399 -20.71 14.75 23.85
N MET A 400 -21.85 14.45 23.23
CA MET A 400 -22.11 14.76 21.82
C MET A 400 -21.99 16.26 21.54
N LEU A 401 -22.64 17.11 22.36
CA LEU A 401 -22.56 18.56 22.20
C LEU A 401 -21.12 19.08 22.36
N GLY A 402 -20.42 18.59 23.37
CA GLY A 402 -19.02 18.96 23.64
C GLY A 402 -18.11 18.60 22.48
N VAL A 403 -18.18 17.36 21.98
CA VAL A 403 -17.37 16.89 20.85
C VAL A 403 -17.73 17.63 19.57
N LYS A 404 -19.01 17.87 19.29
CA LYS A 404 -19.45 18.64 18.12
C LYS A 404 -18.83 20.03 18.09
N PHE A 405 -18.77 20.69 19.26
CA PHE A 405 -18.23 22.05 19.39
C PHE A 405 -16.70 22.09 19.30
N ILE A 406 -15.99 21.03 19.72
CA ILE A 406 -14.53 20.94 19.61
C ILE A 406 -14.06 21.11 18.17
N GLY A 407 -14.80 20.60 17.18
CA GLY A 407 -14.47 20.73 15.75
C GLY A 407 -14.44 22.17 15.22
N VAL A 408 -15.12 23.10 15.90
CA VAL A 408 -15.20 24.52 15.50
C VAL A 408 -14.07 25.35 16.12
N LEU A 409 -13.35 24.81 17.11
CA LEU A 409 -12.27 25.53 17.79
C LEU A 409 -11.08 25.74 16.83
N PRO A 410 -10.41 26.91 16.84
CA PRO A 410 -9.31 27.22 15.91
C PRO A 410 -8.17 26.19 15.93
N ILE A 411 -7.85 25.65 17.12
CA ILE A 411 -6.78 24.66 17.30
C ILE A 411 -7.09 23.30 16.65
N TYR A 412 -8.35 23.04 16.31
CA TYR A 412 -8.83 21.80 15.67
C TYR A 412 -9.43 22.05 14.29
N SER A 413 -9.31 23.27 13.75
CA SER A 413 -9.87 23.66 12.46
C SER A 413 -9.31 22.82 11.30
N GLU A 414 -8.06 22.37 11.41
CA GLU A 414 -7.41 21.49 10.42
C GLU A 414 -8.00 20.07 10.34
N LEU A 415 -8.82 19.64 11.32
CA LEU A 415 -9.43 18.30 11.32
C LEU A 415 -10.63 18.23 10.37
N ASN A 416 -11.49 19.24 10.38
CA ASN A 416 -12.77 19.22 9.64
C ASN A 416 -13.05 20.57 8.95
N ASN A 417 -12.01 21.27 8.51
CA ASN A 417 -12.09 22.60 7.88
C ASN A 417 -12.91 23.62 8.69
N GLY A 418 -12.80 23.57 10.02
CA GLY A 418 -13.56 24.41 10.95
C GLY A 418 -15.05 24.08 11.09
N ASN A 419 -15.55 23.02 10.44
CA ASN A 419 -16.93 22.55 10.58
C ASN A 419 -17.12 21.70 11.84
N PRO A 420 -18.36 21.64 12.39
CA PRO A 420 -18.67 20.75 13.50
C PRO A 420 -18.37 19.29 13.15
N LEU A 421 -17.76 18.55 14.08
CA LEU A 421 -17.42 17.13 13.85
C LEU A 421 -18.68 16.29 13.58
N PRO A 422 -18.59 15.27 12.69
CA PRO A 422 -19.70 14.35 12.42
C PRO A 422 -19.90 13.42 13.62
N VAL A 423 -20.80 13.79 14.53
CA VAL A 423 -21.10 13.01 15.74
C VAL A 423 -22.48 12.38 15.68
N GLY A 424 -22.55 11.08 15.96
CA GLY A 424 -23.77 10.32 16.16
C GLY A 424 -23.88 9.77 17.58
N LEU A 425 -25.11 9.58 18.07
CA LEU A 425 -25.35 8.81 19.28
C LEU A 425 -25.34 7.32 18.94
N THR A 426 -24.34 6.61 19.43
CA THR A 426 -24.24 5.16 19.29
C THR A 426 -24.64 4.46 20.58
N LEU A 427 -25.08 3.20 20.48
CA LEU A 427 -25.40 2.37 21.65
C LEU A 427 -24.17 2.18 22.56
N GLU A 428 -22.98 2.09 21.97
CA GLU A 428 -21.71 1.99 22.69
C GLU A 428 -21.46 3.21 23.59
N ALA A 429 -21.81 4.43 23.13
CA ALA A 429 -21.67 5.63 23.94
C ALA A 429 -22.59 5.58 25.19
N PHE A 430 -23.80 5.04 25.05
CA PHE A 430 -24.70 4.81 26.18
C PHE A 430 -24.17 3.73 27.14
N GLN A 431 -23.60 2.64 26.62
CA GLN A 431 -22.98 1.61 27.45
C GLN A 431 -21.80 2.17 28.26
N MET A 432 -20.97 3.00 27.64
CA MET A 432 -19.84 3.65 28.32
C MET A 432 -20.28 4.69 29.33
N ALA A 433 -21.31 5.50 29.03
CA ALA A 433 -21.93 6.40 30.01
C ALA A 433 -22.47 5.64 31.22
N PHE A 434 -23.15 4.52 30.98
CA PHE A 434 -23.67 3.65 32.04
C PHE A 434 -22.54 3.07 32.89
N LEU A 435 -21.45 2.60 32.28
CA LEU A 435 -20.27 2.12 32.99
C LEU A 435 -19.64 3.24 33.84
N GLY A 436 -19.51 4.46 33.30
CA GLY A 436 -19.05 5.63 34.05
C GLY A 436 -19.95 5.96 35.24
N ALA A 437 -21.27 5.84 35.08
CA ALA A 437 -22.23 6.04 36.16
C ALA A 437 -22.12 4.96 37.25
N ILE A 438 -21.92 3.69 36.88
CA ILE A 438 -21.64 2.60 37.83
C ILE A 438 -20.36 2.86 38.60
N LEU A 439 -19.27 3.25 37.94
CA LEU A 439 -18.00 3.58 38.60
C LEU A 439 -18.17 4.78 39.55
N GLY A 440 -18.94 5.79 39.15
CA GLY A 440 -19.34 6.90 40.02
C GLY A 440 -20.15 6.46 41.25
N LEU A 441 -21.08 5.52 41.06
CA LEU A 441 -21.84 4.91 42.16
C LEU A 441 -20.92 4.16 43.13
N PHE A 442 -19.96 3.38 42.63
CA PHE A 442 -18.96 2.73 43.49
C PHE A 442 -18.07 3.75 44.22
N ALA A 443 -17.67 4.83 43.55
CA ALA A 443 -16.92 5.91 44.15
C ALA A 443 -17.67 6.60 45.31
N LEU A 444 -19.00 6.69 45.23
CA LEU A 444 -19.88 7.19 46.30
C LEU A 444 -20.13 6.13 47.40
N PHE A 445 -20.20 4.87 47.01
CA PHE A 445 -20.45 3.76 47.91
C PHE A 445 -19.28 3.49 48.88
N ILE A 446 -18.04 3.58 48.43
CA ILE A 446 -16.87 3.26 49.25
C ILE A 446 -16.78 4.13 50.53
N PRO A 447 -16.87 5.49 50.45
CA PRO A 447 -16.86 6.34 51.65
C PRO A 447 -18.07 6.13 52.57
N SER A 448 -19.26 5.93 52.00
CA SER A 448 -20.50 5.73 52.78
C SER A 448 -20.49 4.39 53.56
N LEU A 449 -19.96 3.32 52.95
CA LEU A 449 -19.75 2.04 53.64
C LEU A 449 -18.78 2.18 54.83
N ARG A 450 -17.69 2.92 54.66
CA ARG A 450 -16.72 3.15 55.75
C ARG A 450 -17.33 3.96 56.89
N ALA A 451 -18.14 4.97 56.58
CA ALA A 451 -18.79 5.80 57.60
C ALA A 451 -19.86 5.05 58.40
N THR A 452 -20.65 4.17 57.76
CA THR A 452 -21.71 3.40 58.43
C THR A 452 -21.19 2.28 59.34
N ARG A 453 -19.99 1.76 59.06
CA ARG A 453 -19.30 0.73 59.88
C ARG A 453 -18.61 1.28 61.13
N LEU A 454 -18.40 2.59 61.24
CA LEU A 454 -17.85 3.18 62.47
C LEU A 454 -18.89 3.10 63.62
N GLY A 455 -18.53 2.43 64.71
CA GLY A 455 -19.38 2.27 65.90
C GLY A 455 -19.46 3.56 66.73
N LEU A 456 -20.61 3.80 67.39
CA LEU A 456 -20.88 5.01 68.19
C LEU A 456 -19.82 5.27 69.29
N LEU A 457 -19.25 4.21 69.88
CA LEU A 457 -18.16 4.27 70.87
C LEU A 457 -16.80 4.64 70.25
N ALA A 458 -16.51 4.19 69.03
CA ALA A 458 -15.24 4.49 68.33
C ALA A 458 -15.15 5.98 67.92
N SER A 459 -16.28 6.63 67.64
CA SER A 459 -16.37 8.05 67.32
C SER A 459 -16.11 9.00 68.50
N ARG A 460 -16.38 8.58 69.75
CA ARG A 460 -16.00 9.35 70.95
C ARG A 460 -14.52 9.19 71.31
N VAL A 461 -13.96 7.99 71.12
CA VAL A 461 -12.54 7.69 71.42
C VAL A 461 -11.57 8.28 70.38
N THR A 462 -12.01 8.46 69.13
CA THR A 462 -11.18 9.09 68.07
C THR A 462 -11.05 10.61 68.18
N ARG A 463 -11.80 11.27 69.07
CA ARG A 463 -11.61 12.69 69.40
C ARG A 463 -10.38 12.95 70.27
N THR A 464 -9.87 11.95 71.00
CA THR A 464 -8.75 12.10 71.94
C THR A 464 -7.42 11.48 71.46
N ARG A 465 -7.43 10.66 70.41
CA ARG A 465 -6.22 10.15 69.73
C ARG A 465 -6.43 10.12 68.20
N PRO A 466 -5.49 10.64 67.39
CA PRO A 466 -5.65 10.69 65.94
C PRO A 466 -5.82 9.29 65.34
N ALA A 467 -6.62 9.22 64.27
CA ALA A 467 -7.08 8.00 63.62
C ALA A 467 -5.93 7.05 63.25
N ARG A 468 -6.15 5.73 63.43
CA ARG A 468 -5.26 4.67 62.95
C ARG A 468 -4.93 4.89 61.46
N LEU A 469 -3.64 4.84 61.11
CA LEU A 469 -3.13 4.90 59.73
C LEU A 469 -3.93 3.93 58.83
N ALA A 470 -4.18 4.35 57.58
CA ALA A 470 -4.90 3.52 56.61
C ALA A 470 -4.19 2.16 56.43
N LEU A 471 -4.97 1.10 56.20
CA LEU A 471 -4.46 -0.29 56.08
C LEU A 471 -3.29 -0.39 55.06
N ILE A 472 -3.38 0.37 53.97
CA ILE A 472 -2.35 0.47 52.91
C ILE A 472 -1.04 1.10 53.41
N GLN A 473 -1.13 2.12 54.29
CA GLN A 473 0.06 2.76 54.88
C GLN A 473 0.73 1.87 55.93
N ARG A 474 -0.06 1.05 56.63
CA ARG A 474 0.44 0.14 57.67
C ARG A 474 1.27 -1.01 57.10
N TYR A 475 0.85 -1.60 55.97
CA TYR A 475 1.51 -2.78 55.37
C TYR A 475 2.47 -2.45 54.23
N TYR A 476 2.83 -1.18 54.00
CA TYR A 476 3.76 -0.77 52.93
C TYR A 476 3.35 -1.23 51.52
N LEU A 477 2.06 -1.53 51.30
CA LEU A 477 1.55 -2.06 50.03
C LEU A 477 1.83 -1.14 48.83
N GLY A 478 1.97 0.17 49.05
CA GLY A 478 2.35 1.12 48.00
C GLY A 478 3.76 0.91 47.44
N ILE A 479 4.72 0.42 48.24
CA ILE A 479 6.09 0.14 47.77
C ILE A 479 6.10 -1.17 46.97
N GLY A 480 5.39 -2.20 47.43
CA GLY A 480 5.23 -3.44 46.67
C GLY A 480 4.57 -3.19 45.31
N PHE A 481 3.56 -2.32 45.28
CA PHE A 481 2.89 -1.91 44.05
C PHE A 481 3.83 -1.14 43.10
N LEU A 482 4.71 -0.28 43.61
CA LEU A 482 5.73 0.38 42.80
C LEU A 482 6.76 -0.62 42.25
N GLY A 483 7.15 -1.62 43.04
CA GLY A 483 8.02 -2.71 42.57
C GLY A 483 7.37 -3.52 41.43
N LEU A 484 6.07 -3.82 41.55
CA LEU A 484 5.29 -4.47 40.48
C LEU A 484 5.27 -3.60 39.21
N VAL A 485 5.05 -2.29 39.33
CA VAL A 485 5.05 -1.38 38.17
C VAL A 485 6.44 -1.30 37.53
N MET A 486 7.52 -1.24 38.32
CA MET A 486 8.88 -1.27 37.78
C MET A 486 9.20 -2.60 37.06
N PHE A 487 8.70 -3.73 37.58
CA PHE A 487 8.82 -5.02 36.91
C PHE A 487 8.08 -5.04 35.57
N LEU A 488 6.84 -4.54 35.52
CA LEU A 488 6.08 -4.42 34.28
C LEU A 488 6.74 -3.46 33.28
N PHE A 489 7.34 -2.37 33.77
CA PHE A 489 8.11 -1.43 32.94
C PHE A 489 9.38 -2.09 32.37
N TRP A 490 10.07 -2.91 33.16
CA TRP A 490 11.22 -3.67 32.67
C TRP A 490 10.82 -4.69 31.59
N GLN A 491 9.71 -5.41 31.80
CA GLN A 491 9.16 -6.33 30.81
C GLN A 491 8.83 -5.62 29.49
N LEU A 492 8.26 -4.42 29.58
CA LEU A 492 7.98 -3.54 28.44
C LEU A 492 9.23 -3.22 27.62
N THR A 493 10.30 -2.77 28.27
CA THR A 493 11.57 -2.49 27.58
C THR A 493 12.22 -3.72 26.95
N LYS A 494 11.93 -4.93 27.44
CA LYS A 494 12.44 -6.18 26.86
C LYS A 494 11.58 -6.71 25.71
N GLN A 495 10.26 -6.53 25.77
CA GLN A 495 9.35 -6.93 24.69
C GLN A 495 9.37 -5.95 23.51
N GLY A 496 9.81 -4.70 23.71
CA GLY A 496 10.02 -3.71 22.64
C GLY A 496 8.73 -3.15 22.02
N SER A 497 7.59 -3.83 22.17
CA SER A 497 6.29 -3.41 21.65
C SER A 497 5.13 -3.79 22.58
N PHE A 498 4.04 -3.01 22.51
CA PHE A 498 2.75 -3.30 23.15
C PHE A 498 1.93 -4.38 22.41
N VAL A 499 2.38 -4.76 21.21
CA VAL A 499 1.75 -5.71 20.30
C VAL A 499 2.62 -6.97 20.21
N ALA A 500 2.05 -8.13 20.53
CA ALA A 500 2.70 -9.42 20.39
C ALA A 500 2.09 -10.18 19.21
N THR A 501 2.92 -10.68 18.30
CA THR A 501 2.53 -11.68 17.31
C THR A 501 2.40 -13.04 18.00
N SER A 502 1.20 -13.60 18.01
CA SER A 502 0.98 -14.96 18.50
C SER A 502 1.65 -15.99 17.59
N LEU A 503 1.82 -17.23 18.08
CA LEU A 503 2.36 -18.37 17.31
C LEU A 503 1.56 -18.69 16.03
N PHE A 504 0.34 -18.14 15.89
CA PHE A 504 -0.53 -18.29 14.73
C PHE A 504 -0.59 -17.04 13.83
N GLY A 505 0.32 -16.08 14.02
CA GLY A 505 0.40 -14.87 13.20
C GLY A 505 -0.61 -13.77 13.55
N GLU A 506 -1.54 -14.00 14.49
CA GLU A 506 -2.46 -12.94 14.94
C GLU A 506 -1.75 -11.93 15.85
N THR A 507 -1.87 -10.64 15.50
CA THR A 507 -1.37 -9.51 16.30
C THR A 507 -2.31 -9.26 17.48
N THR A 508 -1.92 -9.65 18.68
CA THR A 508 -2.71 -9.45 19.90
C THR A 508 -2.10 -8.34 20.77
N VAL A 509 -2.95 -7.45 21.27
CA VAL A 509 -2.54 -6.37 22.17
C VAL A 509 -2.37 -6.94 23.57
N ASN A 510 -1.22 -6.71 24.21
CA ASN A 510 -1.05 -7.07 25.61
C ASN A 510 -1.80 -6.07 26.51
N GLN A 511 -3.05 -6.40 26.84
CA GLN A 511 -3.96 -5.54 27.62
C GLN A 511 -3.40 -5.19 29.02
N LEU A 512 -2.59 -6.07 29.62
CA LEU A 512 -1.96 -5.83 30.92
C LEU A 512 -0.95 -4.68 30.83
N ILE A 513 -0.24 -4.61 29.71
CA ILE A 513 0.81 -3.62 29.47
C ILE A 513 0.21 -2.23 29.18
N LEU A 514 -0.96 -2.16 28.52
CA LEU A 514 -1.66 -0.90 28.24
C LEU A 514 -2.00 -0.11 29.52
N GLY A 515 -2.27 -0.82 30.62
CA GLY A 515 -2.60 -0.22 31.92
C GLY A 515 -1.40 0.31 32.72
N VAL A 516 -0.16 0.04 32.29
CA VAL A 516 1.05 0.35 33.09
C VAL A 516 1.18 1.84 33.43
N PRO A 517 0.94 2.81 32.52
CA PRO A 517 1.01 4.24 32.87
C PRO A 517 0.00 4.63 33.96
N ALA A 518 -1.22 4.06 33.91
CA ALA A 518 -2.25 4.31 34.92
C ALA A 518 -1.86 3.72 36.27
N MET A 519 -1.36 2.48 36.27
CA MET A 519 -0.83 1.82 37.46
C MET A 519 0.36 2.60 38.04
N PHE A 520 1.22 3.16 37.19
CA PHE A 520 2.31 4.03 37.62
C PHE A 520 1.79 5.31 38.30
N LEU A 521 0.77 5.98 37.76
CA LEU A 521 0.18 7.15 38.43
C LEU A 521 -0.45 6.78 39.78
N ILE A 522 -1.12 5.63 39.90
CA ILE A 522 -1.65 5.14 41.18
C ILE A 522 -0.49 4.88 42.17
N ALA A 523 0.56 4.19 41.72
CA ALA A 523 1.72 3.86 42.53
C ALA A 523 2.42 5.12 43.02
N ALA A 524 2.72 6.04 42.09
CA ALA A 524 3.30 7.34 42.37
C ALA A 524 2.41 8.13 43.32
N GLY A 525 1.09 8.11 43.13
CA GLY A 525 0.13 8.77 44.01
C GLY A 525 0.19 8.24 45.44
N PHE A 526 0.24 6.92 45.65
CA PHE A 526 0.40 6.33 46.98
C PHE A 526 1.73 6.69 47.64
N VAL A 527 2.81 6.71 46.86
CA VAL A 527 4.13 7.13 47.32
C VAL A 527 4.13 8.62 47.69
N LEU A 528 3.49 9.47 46.90
CA LEU A 528 3.35 10.91 47.16
C LEU A 528 2.55 11.19 48.44
N ILE A 529 1.45 10.48 48.69
CA ILE A 529 0.72 10.58 49.97
C ILE A 529 1.67 10.28 51.15
N ARG A 530 2.65 9.41 50.96
CA ARG A 530 3.61 9.03 51.99
C ARG A 530 4.78 10.01 52.14
N ILE A 531 5.25 10.58 51.04
CA ILE A 531 6.31 11.61 51.04
C ILE A 531 5.76 12.94 51.53
N TYR A 532 4.45 13.19 51.40
CA TYR A 532 3.83 14.46 51.77
C TYR A 532 4.03 14.86 53.25
N PRO A 533 3.71 14.03 54.27
CA PRO A 533 3.96 14.37 55.67
C PRO A 533 5.43 14.66 56.02
N PRO A 534 6.42 13.80 55.69
CA PRO A 534 7.82 14.10 55.97
C PRO A 534 8.32 15.30 55.16
N GLY A 535 7.87 15.47 53.91
CA GLY A 535 8.20 16.61 53.06
C GLY A 535 7.75 17.94 53.68
N MET A 536 6.51 18.02 54.17
CA MET A 536 6.00 19.20 54.88
C MET A 536 6.72 19.46 56.21
N ASN A 537 7.14 18.41 56.91
CA ASN A 537 7.92 18.56 58.14
C ASN A 537 9.32 19.13 57.84
N VAL A 538 9.98 18.65 56.79
CA VAL A 538 11.27 19.19 56.33
C VAL A 538 11.11 20.63 55.85
N MET A 539 10.11 20.92 55.02
CA MET A 539 9.80 22.27 54.54
C MET A 539 9.55 23.24 55.70
N GLY A 540 8.76 22.81 56.69
CA GLY A 540 8.50 23.58 57.91
C GLY A 540 9.76 23.82 58.74
N LYS A 541 10.70 22.85 58.80
CA LYS A 541 12.00 23.02 59.46
C LYS A 541 12.92 23.98 58.70
N VAL A 542 12.93 23.92 57.37
CA VAL A 542 13.77 24.78 56.51
C VAL A 542 13.29 26.23 56.56
N LEU A 543 11.99 26.46 56.39
CA LEU A 543 11.38 27.79 56.44
C LEU A 543 11.45 28.46 57.83
N SER A 544 11.61 27.66 58.89
CA SER A 544 11.85 28.16 60.26
C SER A 544 13.33 28.39 60.59
N LYS A 545 14.27 28.07 59.69
CA LYS A 545 15.68 28.42 59.89
C LYS A 545 15.89 29.92 59.69
N ARG A 546 16.81 30.50 60.48
CA ARG A 546 17.14 31.94 60.53
C ARG A 546 17.24 32.66 59.16
N PRO A 547 17.94 32.15 58.13
CA PRO A 547 18.05 32.90 56.88
C PRO A 547 16.72 33.03 56.12
N MET A 548 15.82 32.06 56.28
CA MET A 548 14.58 31.96 55.50
C MET A 548 13.37 32.53 56.25
N SER A 549 13.42 32.57 57.59
CA SER A 549 12.40 33.18 58.44
C SER A 549 12.32 34.70 58.32
N LEU A 550 13.36 35.37 57.79
CA LEU A 550 13.33 36.81 57.51
C LEU A 550 12.45 37.17 56.30
N ILE A 551 12.28 36.24 55.36
CA ILE A 551 11.58 36.46 54.08
C ILE A 551 10.16 35.87 54.14
N THR A 552 9.91 34.91 55.04
CA THR A 552 8.66 34.14 55.05
C THR A 552 7.71 34.65 56.14
N PRO A 553 6.44 34.99 55.82
CA PRO A 553 5.45 35.37 56.81
C PRO A 553 5.20 34.27 57.85
N PRO A 554 5.06 34.59 59.15
CA PRO A 554 4.80 33.60 60.21
C PRO A 554 3.54 32.76 59.98
N ALA A 555 2.52 33.32 59.33
CA ALA A 555 1.29 32.63 58.98
C ALA A 555 1.54 31.43 58.05
N LEU A 556 2.48 31.54 57.12
CA LEU A 556 2.81 30.48 56.16
C LEU A 556 3.54 29.32 56.86
N VAL A 557 4.46 29.63 57.77
CA VAL A 557 5.17 28.63 58.60
C VAL A 557 4.18 27.86 59.48
N LEU A 558 3.27 28.58 60.15
CA LEU A 558 2.22 27.96 60.97
C LEU A 558 1.27 27.10 60.12
N GLY A 559 0.91 27.55 58.91
CA GLY A 559 0.12 26.78 57.96
C GLY A 559 0.78 25.45 57.58
N ILE A 560 2.07 25.47 57.24
CA ILE A 560 2.85 24.26 56.89
C ILE A 560 2.97 23.32 58.09
N TRP A 561 3.19 23.85 59.30
CA TRP A 561 3.23 23.04 60.52
C TRP A 561 1.88 22.37 60.81
N GLN A 562 0.76 23.07 60.57
CA GLN A 562 -0.58 22.51 60.72
C GLN A 562 -0.85 21.41 59.68
N MET A 563 -0.40 21.61 58.43
CA MET A 563 -0.46 20.59 57.38
C MET A 563 0.39 19.35 57.70
N ALA A 564 1.58 19.53 58.29
CA ALA A 564 2.46 18.43 58.67
C ALA A 564 1.89 17.59 59.83
N ARG A 565 1.18 18.23 60.78
CA ARG A 565 0.58 17.56 61.95
C ARG A 565 -0.76 16.90 61.67
N ASN A 566 -1.57 17.45 60.75
CA ASN A 566 -2.86 16.89 60.33
C ASN A 566 -2.88 16.58 58.81
N PRO A 567 -2.06 15.62 58.34
CA PRO A 567 -1.86 15.41 56.91
C PRO A 567 -3.08 14.82 56.21
N ALA A 568 -3.96 14.07 56.90
CA ALA A 568 -5.03 13.29 56.26
C ALA A 568 -6.06 14.13 55.48
N HIS A 569 -6.34 15.36 55.91
CA HIS A 569 -7.33 16.20 55.25
C HIS A 569 -6.74 16.99 54.07
N HIS A 570 -5.49 17.44 54.20
CA HIS A 570 -4.81 18.24 53.18
C HIS A 570 -4.17 17.38 52.08
N SER A 571 -3.68 16.18 52.41
CA SER A 571 -3.03 15.29 51.43
C SER A 571 -3.99 14.83 50.32
N ARG A 572 -5.28 14.67 50.62
CA ARG A 572 -6.33 14.28 49.66
C ARG A 572 -6.52 15.31 48.54
N LEU A 573 -6.55 16.60 48.89
CA LEU A 573 -6.70 17.69 47.93
C LEU A 573 -5.40 17.95 47.16
N SER A 574 -4.26 17.91 47.84
CA SER A 574 -2.95 18.05 47.19
C SER A 574 -2.68 16.92 46.18
N LEU A 575 -3.11 15.69 46.47
CA LEU A 575 -2.93 14.57 45.54
C LEU A 575 -3.73 14.76 44.23
N LEU A 576 -4.93 15.34 44.30
CA LEU A 576 -5.70 15.66 43.11
C LEU A 576 -4.94 16.66 42.22
N LEU A 577 -4.36 17.72 42.82
CA LEU A 577 -3.54 18.70 42.10
C LEU A 577 -2.28 18.05 41.49
N ILE A 578 -1.63 17.14 42.21
CA ILE A 578 -0.44 16.46 41.68
C ILE A 578 -0.82 15.51 40.54
N LEU A 579 -1.90 14.72 40.68
CA LEU A 579 -2.36 13.80 39.64
C LEU A 579 -2.81 14.54 38.37
N THR A 580 -3.49 15.68 38.53
CA THR A 580 -3.88 16.54 37.39
C THR A 580 -2.68 17.16 36.70
N ALA A 581 -1.70 17.68 37.45
CA ALA A 581 -0.44 18.17 36.88
C ALA A 581 0.35 17.05 36.18
N ALA A 582 0.44 15.87 36.78
CA ALA A 582 1.11 14.70 36.21
C ALA A 582 0.44 14.25 34.91
N LEU A 583 -0.90 14.25 34.86
CA LEU A 583 -1.67 13.98 33.65
C LEU A 583 -1.37 15.00 32.55
N GLY A 584 -1.28 16.30 32.89
CA GLY A 584 -0.94 17.36 31.94
C GLY A 584 0.47 17.20 31.35
N VAL A 585 1.47 16.93 32.19
CA VAL A 585 2.85 16.67 31.74
C VAL A 585 2.91 15.41 30.88
N PHE A 586 2.24 14.33 31.30
CA PHE A 586 2.16 13.10 30.51
C PHE A 586 1.55 13.36 29.13
N ALA A 587 0.39 14.05 29.07
CA ALA A 587 -0.27 14.34 27.81
C ALA A 587 0.61 15.17 26.85
N ALA A 588 1.33 16.18 27.37
CA ALA A 588 2.22 17.01 26.57
C ALA A 588 3.44 16.24 26.03
N SER A 589 4.14 15.49 26.89
CA SER A 589 5.28 14.67 26.46
C SER A 589 4.87 13.57 25.48
N PHE A 590 3.74 12.91 25.76
CA PHE A 590 3.22 11.84 24.93
C PHE A 590 2.80 12.33 23.54
N ALA A 591 2.15 13.49 23.45
CA ALA A 591 1.80 14.10 22.17
C ALA A 591 3.04 14.45 21.33
N ALA A 592 4.10 14.97 21.96
CA ALA A 592 5.35 15.28 21.27
C ALA A 592 6.05 14.01 20.73
N THR A 593 6.10 12.94 21.52
CA THR A 593 6.65 11.65 21.09
C THR A 593 5.84 11.02 19.96
N LEU A 594 4.50 11.11 20.01
CA LEU A 594 3.64 10.57 18.96
C LEU A 594 3.83 11.33 17.64
N LYS A 595 3.96 12.66 17.69
CA LYS A 595 4.30 13.49 16.51
C LYS A 595 5.65 13.10 15.92
N GLN A 596 6.68 12.95 16.75
CA GLN A 596 8.01 12.55 16.27
C GLN A 596 7.97 11.15 15.66
N SER A 597 7.28 10.20 16.30
CA SER A 597 7.12 8.84 15.77
C SER A 597 6.40 8.82 14.43
N ALA A 598 5.39 9.67 14.23
CA ALA A 598 4.68 9.76 12.95
C ALA A 598 5.60 10.30 11.84
N ILE A 599 6.42 11.31 12.15
CA ILE A 599 7.43 11.86 11.23
C ILE A 599 8.46 10.78 10.86
N ASP A 600 8.99 10.08 11.87
CA ASP A 600 9.98 9.03 11.66
C ASP A 600 9.42 7.85 10.84
N GLN A 601 8.16 7.47 11.05
CA GLN A 601 7.48 6.44 10.25
C GLN A 601 7.26 6.87 8.80
N ALA A 602 6.91 8.14 8.57
CA ALA A 602 6.74 8.68 7.23
C ALA A 602 8.07 8.65 6.47
N TYR A 603 9.17 9.11 7.08
CA TYR A 603 10.51 9.01 6.49
C TYR A 603 10.97 7.57 6.31
N TYR A 604 10.63 6.65 7.22
CA TYR A 604 10.97 5.24 7.08
C TYR A 604 10.22 4.55 5.92
N ARG A 605 8.93 4.85 5.73
CA ARG A 605 8.12 4.27 4.63
C ARG A 605 8.55 4.78 3.26
N THR A 606 8.89 6.07 3.16
CA THR A 606 9.30 6.73 1.91
C THR A 606 10.78 6.52 1.61
N GLY A 607 11.63 6.62 2.62
CA GLY A 607 13.09 6.51 2.54
C GLY A 607 13.79 7.76 2.01
N ALA A 608 13.07 8.74 1.47
CA ALA A 608 13.57 9.98 0.87
C ALA A 608 12.44 11.02 0.82
N ASP A 609 12.73 12.25 0.37
CA ASP A 609 11.72 13.29 0.15
C ASP A 609 10.62 12.85 -0.84
N LEU A 610 11.01 12.08 -1.86
CA LEU A 610 10.10 11.54 -2.86
C LEU A 610 10.56 10.15 -3.33
N ARG A 611 9.62 9.19 -3.37
CA ARG A 611 9.86 7.82 -3.85
C ARG A 611 8.94 7.54 -5.02
N LEU A 612 9.52 7.30 -6.19
CA LEU A 612 8.79 6.84 -7.37
C LEU A 612 8.82 5.32 -7.42
N THR A 613 7.65 4.70 -7.51
CA THR A 613 7.47 3.24 -7.68
C THR A 613 6.87 2.94 -9.04
N GLY A 614 6.98 1.68 -9.49
CA GLY A 614 6.33 1.24 -10.75
C GLY A 614 6.96 1.78 -12.03
N ILE A 615 8.19 2.32 -11.97
CA ILE A 615 8.91 2.73 -13.18
C ILE A 615 9.29 1.47 -13.96
N ASN A 616 8.57 1.20 -15.04
CA ASN A 616 8.90 0.13 -15.97
C ASN A 616 9.65 0.72 -17.18
N THR A 617 10.84 0.21 -17.48
CA THR A 617 11.56 0.61 -18.68
C THR A 617 10.88 -0.02 -19.89
N ALA A 618 10.55 0.79 -20.90
CA ALA A 618 9.84 0.32 -22.08
C ALA A 618 10.59 -0.85 -22.74
N THR A 619 9.90 -1.97 -22.95
CA THR A 619 10.48 -3.19 -23.54
C THR A 619 10.78 -3.06 -25.04
N GLY A 620 10.27 -2.00 -25.69
CA GLY A 620 10.55 -1.63 -27.07
C GLY A 620 10.34 -0.14 -27.34
N GLY A 621 10.66 0.32 -28.55
CA GLY A 621 10.68 1.74 -28.90
C GLY A 621 12.03 2.42 -28.61
N MET A 622 12.09 3.76 -28.58
CA MET A 622 13.36 4.48 -28.33
C MET A 622 13.83 4.31 -26.89
N SER A 623 15.08 3.89 -26.73
CA SER A 623 15.73 3.92 -25.42
C SER A 623 15.88 5.35 -24.91
N ARG A 624 15.52 5.58 -23.64
CA ARG A 624 15.65 6.85 -22.94
C ARG A 624 16.07 6.59 -21.49
N SER A 625 16.98 7.41 -20.97
CA SER A 625 17.32 7.39 -19.55
C SER A 625 16.23 8.09 -18.72
N VAL A 626 15.46 7.30 -17.97
CA VAL A 626 14.47 7.84 -17.03
C VAL A 626 15.15 8.63 -15.91
N LEU A 627 16.30 8.15 -15.44
CA LEU A 627 17.07 8.79 -14.38
C LEU A 627 17.55 10.20 -14.80
N GLU A 628 18.03 10.35 -16.03
CA GLU A 628 18.50 11.64 -16.53
C GLU A 628 17.34 12.62 -16.76
N ALA A 629 16.18 12.12 -17.19
CA ALA A 629 14.97 12.94 -17.31
C ALA A 629 14.55 13.51 -15.94
N ILE A 630 14.59 12.69 -14.88
CA ILE A 630 14.28 13.13 -13.50
C ILE A 630 15.30 14.15 -12.99
N ARG A 631 16.61 13.93 -13.24
CA ARG A 631 17.67 14.88 -12.83
C ARG A 631 17.58 16.25 -13.53
N LYS A 632 16.94 16.33 -14.69
CA LYS A 632 16.72 17.60 -15.42
C LYS A 632 15.52 18.40 -14.92
N VAL A 633 14.67 17.82 -14.08
CA VAL A 633 13.53 18.54 -13.49
C VAL A 633 14.04 19.60 -12.53
N GLN A 634 13.48 20.80 -12.61
CA GLN A 634 13.79 21.89 -11.70
C GLN A 634 13.51 21.46 -10.25
N ASP A 635 14.38 21.83 -9.31
CA ASP A 635 14.33 21.49 -7.87
C ASP A 635 14.77 20.06 -7.47
N VAL A 636 15.14 19.18 -8.41
CA VAL A 636 15.76 17.88 -8.09
C VAL A 636 17.27 18.05 -7.85
N LYS A 637 17.73 17.85 -6.62
CA LYS A 637 19.17 17.92 -6.26
C LYS A 637 19.93 16.62 -6.56
N SER A 638 19.33 15.48 -6.21
CA SER A 638 19.90 14.16 -6.42
C SER A 638 18.79 13.14 -6.68
N ALA A 639 19.12 12.10 -7.42
CA ALA A 639 18.22 10.98 -7.71
C ALA A 639 19.04 9.70 -7.78
N SER A 640 18.57 8.68 -7.04
CA SER A 640 19.20 7.36 -6.95
C SER A 640 18.24 6.30 -7.49
N PRO A 641 18.65 5.48 -8.46
CA PRO A 641 17.86 4.32 -8.87
C PRO A 641 17.91 3.24 -7.78
N ILE A 642 16.80 2.52 -7.60
CA ILE A 642 16.70 1.37 -6.69
C ILE A 642 16.05 0.24 -7.47
N TYR A 643 16.72 -0.90 -7.55
CA TYR A 643 16.15 -2.13 -8.11
C TYR A 643 15.51 -2.93 -6.97
N ARG A 644 14.28 -3.39 -7.14
CA ARG A 644 13.63 -4.28 -6.20
C ARG A 644 12.80 -5.30 -6.96
N GLU A 645 13.05 -6.58 -6.73
CA GLU A 645 12.33 -7.68 -7.34
C GLU A 645 12.19 -8.84 -6.36
N SER A 646 11.07 -9.56 -6.42
CA SER A 646 10.91 -10.82 -5.69
C SER A 646 11.47 -11.95 -6.55
N ALA A 647 12.58 -12.53 -6.10
CA ALA A 647 13.28 -13.61 -6.75
C ALA A 647 12.90 -14.97 -6.15
N ILE A 648 13.12 -16.04 -6.91
CA ILE A 648 12.78 -17.41 -6.55
C ILE A 648 14.05 -18.25 -6.60
N ILE A 649 14.24 -19.12 -5.62
CA ILE A 649 15.30 -20.15 -5.67
C ILE A 649 14.65 -21.47 -6.08
N SER A 650 14.98 -21.96 -7.28
CA SER A 650 14.41 -23.19 -7.85
C SER A 650 15.09 -24.48 -7.38
N SER A 651 16.01 -24.42 -6.41
CA SER A 651 16.84 -25.57 -6.01
C SER A 651 16.18 -26.54 -5.00
N GLY A 652 14.84 -26.54 -4.87
CA GLY A 652 14.10 -27.34 -3.89
C GLY A 652 12.73 -27.83 -4.40
N ILE A 653 12.05 -28.67 -3.59
CA ILE A 653 10.68 -29.15 -3.86
C ILE A 653 9.66 -28.02 -3.68
N ASP A 654 9.97 -27.04 -2.82
CA ASP A 654 9.17 -25.84 -2.58
C ASP A 654 9.75 -24.62 -3.28
N ILE A 655 8.86 -23.80 -3.87
CA ILE A 655 9.19 -22.52 -4.50
C ILE A 655 9.28 -21.46 -3.40
N GLU A 656 10.48 -21.24 -2.88
CA GLU A 656 10.71 -20.20 -1.87
C GLU A 656 11.10 -18.88 -2.54
N ARG A 657 10.46 -17.79 -2.08
CA ARG A 657 10.64 -16.43 -2.58
C ARG A 657 11.52 -15.61 -1.63
N PHE A 658 12.37 -14.76 -2.18
CA PHE A 658 13.16 -13.78 -1.44
C PHE A 658 13.16 -12.45 -2.18
N ASP A 659 13.36 -11.34 -1.46
CA ASP A 659 13.44 -10.02 -2.08
C ASP A 659 14.90 -9.67 -2.40
N LEU A 660 15.16 -9.37 -3.66
CA LEU A 660 16.43 -8.84 -4.14
C LEU A 660 16.33 -7.32 -4.22
N ILE A 661 17.29 -6.62 -3.59
CA ILE A 661 17.38 -5.16 -3.62
C ILE A 661 18.75 -4.76 -4.17
N GLY A 662 18.74 -3.98 -5.26
CA GLY A 662 19.93 -3.33 -5.81
C GLY A 662 19.92 -1.84 -5.47
N LEU A 663 21.05 -1.35 -4.95
CA LEU A 663 21.24 0.05 -4.56
C LEU A 663 22.44 0.63 -5.30
N ASP A 664 22.31 1.89 -5.73
CA ASP A 664 23.45 2.68 -6.21
C ASP A 664 24.12 3.37 -5.01
N PHE A 665 25.24 2.81 -4.53
CA PHE A 665 25.96 3.30 -3.36
C PHE A 665 26.56 4.71 -3.54
N GLU A 666 26.75 5.18 -4.77
CA GLU A 666 27.31 6.51 -5.01
C GLU A 666 26.26 7.60 -4.72
N THR A 667 25.01 7.36 -5.14
CA THR A 667 23.94 8.35 -5.08
C THR A 667 22.98 8.18 -3.91
N ILE A 668 22.86 6.97 -3.35
CA ILE A 668 21.85 6.67 -2.33
C ILE A 668 22.07 7.45 -1.03
N GLU A 669 23.31 7.73 -0.63
CA GLU A 669 23.60 8.47 0.61
C GLU A 669 23.15 9.94 0.54
N ASP A 670 23.11 10.51 -0.66
CA ASP A 670 22.67 11.89 -0.86
C ASP A 670 21.13 12.01 -0.96
N VAL A 671 20.41 10.88 -0.97
CA VAL A 671 18.95 10.80 -1.14
C VAL A 671 18.26 10.14 0.04
N ALA A 672 18.87 9.10 0.62
CA ALA A 672 18.25 8.27 1.64
C ALA A 672 18.27 8.92 3.02
N TRP A 673 17.14 8.89 3.70
CA TRP A 673 17.05 9.23 5.11
C TRP A 673 17.47 8.04 5.98
N ILE A 674 18.44 8.25 6.87
CA ILE A 674 18.97 7.25 7.79
C ILE A 674 18.94 7.84 9.20
N ARG A 675 18.45 7.06 10.17
CA ARG A 675 18.50 7.44 11.58
C ARG A 675 19.82 7.02 12.22
N ASP A 676 20.29 7.83 13.15
CA ASP A 676 21.52 7.58 13.91
C ASP A 676 21.52 6.23 14.67
N ASP A 677 20.34 5.71 15.03
CA ASP A 677 20.18 4.45 15.78
C ASP A 677 20.15 3.19 14.89
N PHE A 678 20.18 3.32 13.57
CA PHE A 678 20.25 2.18 12.65
C PHE A 678 21.65 1.53 12.58
N GLY A 679 22.67 2.17 13.18
CA GLY A 679 24.03 1.62 13.23
C GLY A 679 24.76 1.60 11.88
N ILE A 680 24.32 2.44 10.93
CA ILE A 680 24.94 2.60 9.60
C ILE A 680 25.66 3.95 9.60
N GLU A 681 26.97 3.96 9.91
CA GLU A 681 27.74 5.21 10.04
C GLU A 681 28.03 5.89 8.68
N SER A 682 28.13 5.14 7.57
CA SER A 682 28.14 5.64 6.18
C SER A 682 27.93 4.50 5.18
N LEU A 683 27.12 4.72 4.14
CA LEU A 683 26.93 3.77 3.04
C LEU A 683 28.09 3.86 2.02
N LYS A 684 28.62 5.07 1.79
CA LYS A 684 29.76 5.34 0.90
C LYS A 684 31.04 4.65 1.35
N SER A 685 31.29 4.53 2.65
CA SER A 685 32.48 3.81 3.15
C SER A 685 32.47 2.31 2.83
N ASN A 686 31.29 1.73 2.57
CA ASN A 686 31.14 0.32 2.19
C ASN A 686 31.11 0.12 0.66
N SER A 687 31.08 1.19 -0.14
CA SER A 687 31.00 1.10 -1.62
C SER A 687 32.17 0.34 -2.23
N SER A 688 33.37 0.43 -1.64
CA SER A 688 34.56 -0.31 -2.08
C SER A 688 34.44 -1.82 -1.89
N ILE A 689 33.59 -2.29 -0.97
CA ILE A 689 33.29 -3.72 -0.76
C ILE A 689 32.39 -4.23 -1.89
N PHE A 690 31.53 -3.37 -2.44
CA PHE A 690 30.51 -3.73 -3.45
C PHE A 690 30.90 -3.43 -4.89
N ASN A 691 32.06 -2.83 -5.14
CA ASN A 691 32.51 -2.50 -6.49
C ASN A 691 33.13 -3.75 -7.17
N THR A 692 32.31 -4.52 -7.88
CA THR A 692 32.74 -5.71 -8.63
C THR A 692 33.38 -5.41 -9.99
N GLY A 693 33.66 -4.13 -10.28
CA GLY A 693 34.11 -3.69 -11.60
C GLY A 693 32.96 -3.65 -12.62
N SER A 694 33.04 -2.72 -13.57
CA SER A 694 32.03 -2.61 -14.64
C SER A 694 32.18 -3.75 -15.65
N SER A 695 31.07 -4.35 -16.06
CA SER A 695 31.04 -5.26 -17.21
C SER A 695 31.52 -4.53 -18.47
N THR A 696 32.74 -4.85 -18.91
CA THR A 696 33.33 -4.28 -20.14
C THR A 696 32.87 -5.11 -21.35
N GLY A 697 31.65 -4.87 -21.81
CA GLY A 697 31.20 -5.40 -23.10
C GLY A 697 31.99 -4.83 -24.28
N ILE A 698 32.04 -5.54 -25.40
CA ILE A 698 32.72 -5.09 -26.62
C ILE A 698 31.91 -3.95 -27.25
N VAL A 699 32.53 -2.78 -27.43
CA VAL A 699 31.88 -1.63 -28.08
C VAL A 699 31.74 -1.90 -29.57
N LEU A 700 30.51 -1.87 -30.08
CA LEU A 700 30.23 -1.99 -31.50
C LEU A 700 30.46 -0.65 -32.20
N PRO A 701 30.95 -0.64 -33.46
CA PRO A 701 31.04 0.55 -34.30
C PRO A 701 29.72 1.34 -34.35
N GLU A 702 29.76 2.67 -34.40
CA GLU A 702 28.54 3.50 -34.37
C GLU A 702 27.60 3.25 -35.57
N GLU A 703 28.15 2.85 -36.71
CA GLU A 703 27.36 2.57 -37.92
C GLU A 703 26.77 1.14 -37.96
N SER A 704 26.93 0.37 -36.89
CA SER A 704 26.41 -1.02 -36.79
C SER A 704 24.90 -1.07 -36.85
N ARG A 705 24.35 -1.78 -37.85
CA ARG A 705 22.90 -1.91 -38.04
C ARG A 705 22.39 -3.33 -37.84
N TRP A 706 23.18 -4.32 -38.22
CA TRP A 706 22.90 -5.73 -37.94
C TRP A 706 24.07 -6.34 -37.18
N ILE A 707 23.74 -7.30 -36.31
CA ILE A 707 24.72 -8.15 -35.65
C ILE A 707 24.58 -9.56 -36.19
N THR A 708 25.70 -10.22 -36.46
CA THR A 708 25.74 -11.57 -36.99
C THR A 708 26.86 -12.38 -36.35
N ALA A 709 26.66 -13.68 -36.28
CA ALA A 709 27.68 -14.64 -35.91
C ALA A 709 27.70 -15.77 -36.93
N ARG A 710 28.90 -16.23 -37.30
CA ARG A 710 29.08 -17.42 -38.12
C ARG A 710 29.24 -18.62 -37.21
N VAL A 711 28.28 -19.54 -37.29
CA VAL A 711 28.14 -20.65 -36.36
C VAL A 711 27.92 -21.98 -37.08
N LEU A 712 28.35 -23.07 -36.45
CA LEU A 712 28.14 -24.44 -36.88
C LEU A 712 27.47 -25.22 -35.75
N PRO A 713 26.14 -25.42 -35.81
CA PRO A 713 25.42 -26.21 -34.81
C PRO A 713 25.74 -27.70 -34.93
N LEU A 714 26.38 -28.28 -33.92
CA LEU A 714 26.73 -29.72 -33.93
C LEU A 714 25.53 -30.62 -33.58
N VAL A 715 24.53 -30.06 -32.91
CA VAL A 715 23.27 -30.74 -32.57
C VAL A 715 22.10 -29.84 -32.96
N ARG A 716 21.20 -30.33 -33.82
CA ARG A 716 20.03 -29.57 -34.25
C ARG A 716 18.98 -29.52 -33.15
N GLN A 717 18.56 -28.31 -32.77
CA GLN A 717 17.54 -28.09 -31.75
C GLN A 717 16.56 -26.99 -32.24
N PRO A 718 15.37 -27.36 -32.74
CA PRO A 718 14.47 -26.42 -33.43
C PRO A 718 13.83 -25.36 -32.53
N LEU A 719 13.72 -25.63 -31.23
CA LEU A 719 13.16 -24.72 -30.22
C LEU A 719 14.23 -23.87 -29.51
N THR A 720 15.52 -24.17 -29.72
CA THR A 720 16.62 -23.44 -29.10
C THR A 720 16.98 -22.21 -29.93
N ILE A 721 16.99 -21.05 -29.29
CA ILE A 721 17.28 -19.75 -29.90
C ILE A 721 18.70 -19.33 -29.54
N PHE A 722 19.50 -18.97 -30.55
CA PHE A 722 20.79 -18.31 -30.37
C PHE A 722 20.59 -16.81 -30.23
N ILE A 723 21.09 -16.22 -29.14
CA ILE A 723 20.74 -14.87 -28.71
C ILE A 723 21.98 -14.10 -28.23
N ALA A 724 22.04 -12.81 -28.56
CA ALA A 724 23.06 -11.87 -28.10
C ALA A 724 22.45 -10.91 -27.06
N ARG A 725 23.14 -10.67 -25.95
CA ARG A 725 22.80 -9.67 -24.93
C ARG A 725 23.64 -8.42 -25.15
N LEU A 726 22.97 -7.29 -25.33
CA LEU A 726 23.59 -6.00 -25.62
C LEU A 726 23.14 -4.95 -24.60
N SER A 727 23.90 -3.87 -24.47
CA SER A 727 23.48 -2.66 -23.76
C SER A 727 23.71 -1.43 -24.63
N ASP A 728 22.99 -0.36 -24.34
CA ASP A 728 23.15 0.93 -25.02
C ASP A 728 23.86 1.97 -24.12
N SER A 729 23.93 3.22 -24.58
CA SER A 729 24.53 4.33 -23.82
C SER A 729 23.74 4.71 -22.56
N ASN A 730 22.44 4.43 -22.53
CA ASN A 730 21.56 4.72 -21.38
C ASN A 730 21.63 3.63 -20.31
N GLY A 731 22.44 2.58 -20.50
CA GLY A 731 22.53 1.44 -19.59
C GLY A 731 21.36 0.47 -19.71
N HIS A 732 20.56 0.55 -20.78
CA HIS A 732 19.44 -0.34 -21.02
C HIS A 732 19.93 -1.64 -21.67
N PHE A 733 19.73 -2.77 -20.98
CA PHE A 733 20.11 -4.08 -21.49
C PHE A 733 18.96 -4.71 -22.27
N PHE A 734 19.24 -5.18 -23.49
CA PHE A 734 18.29 -5.83 -24.37
C PHE A 734 18.89 -7.07 -25.01
N SER A 735 18.03 -7.98 -25.47
CA SER A 735 18.47 -9.22 -26.12
C SER A 735 18.02 -9.23 -27.58
N VAL A 736 18.90 -9.67 -28.48
CA VAL A 736 18.65 -9.77 -29.91
C VAL A 736 18.74 -11.24 -30.32
N PRO A 737 17.64 -11.86 -30.81
CA PRO A 737 17.69 -13.21 -31.36
C PRO A 737 18.51 -13.18 -32.66
N LEU A 738 19.58 -13.96 -32.75
CA LEU A 738 20.37 -14.08 -33.99
C LEU A 738 19.77 -15.15 -34.91
N GLY A 739 19.26 -16.23 -34.34
CA GLY A 739 18.65 -17.34 -35.09
C GLY A 739 18.23 -18.52 -34.22
N LYS A 740 17.85 -19.62 -34.86
CA LYS A 740 17.55 -20.91 -34.22
C LYS A 740 18.63 -21.93 -34.53
N ILE A 741 18.85 -22.86 -33.59
CA ILE A 741 19.87 -23.91 -33.68
C ILE A 741 19.53 -25.01 -34.70
N SER A 742 18.28 -25.12 -35.16
CA SER A 742 17.95 -25.80 -36.42
C SER A 742 18.25 -24.84 -37.58
N PRO A 743 19.53 -24.71 -37.97
CA PRO A 743 20.20 -23.48 -38.41
C PRO A 743 19.33 -22.56 -39.26
N MET A 744 18.73 -21.54 -38.63
CA MET A 744 17.90 -20.56 -39.31
C MET A 744 18.19 -19.17 -38.75
N ALA A 745 18.65 -18.25 -39.60
CA ALA A 745 18.81 -16.85 -39.23
C ALA A 745 17.46 -16.18 -38.93
N THR A 746 17.47 -15.17 -38.07
CA THR A 746 16.27 -14.34 -37.82
C THR A 746 15.98 -13.43 -39.02
N ASP A 747 17.02 -12.85 -39.63
CA ASP A 747 16.93 -12.11 -40.90
C ASP A 747 17.46 -12.97 -42.06
N GLN A 748 16.57 -13.77 -42.64
CA GLN A 748 16.87 -14.72 -43.73
C GLN A 748 17.15 -14.03 -45.07
N PHE A 749 16.83 -12.74 -45.21
CA PHE A 749 17.08 -12.01 -46.45
C PHE A 749 18.55 -11.64 -46.61
N ARG A 750 19.23 -11.35 -45.49
CA ARG A 750 20.62 -10.89 -45.47
C ARG A 750 21.60 -11.98 -45.07
N PHE A 751 21.15 -12.91 -44.25
CA PHE A 751 22.01 -13.95 -43.68
C PHE A 751 21.56 -15.31 -44.17
N ASP A 752 22.51 -16.02 -44.78
CA ASP A 752 22.27 -17.31 -45.39
C ASP A 752 22.64 -18.45 -44.44
N CYS A 753 21.74 -19.42 -44.37
CA CYS A 753 21.91 -20.67 -43.64
C CYS A 753 21.43 -21.79 -44.55
N PRO A 754 22.32 -22.72 -44.94
CA PRO A 754 21.96 -23.86 -45.76
C PRO A 754 20.77 -24.60 -45.16
N LEU A 755 19.79 -24.96 -46.00
CA LEU A 755 18.61 -25.68 -45.54
C LEU A 755 19.06 -27.04 -44.98
N PRO A 756 18.65 -27.40 -43.75
CA PRO A 756 19.08 -28.64 -43.14
C PRO A 756 18.46 -29.84 -43.87
N VAL A 757 19.29 -30.64 -44.55
CA VAL A 757 18.90 -31.94 -45.12
C VAL A 757 19.07 -33.01 -44.04
N GLU A 758 18.14 -33.97 -43.95
CA GLU A 758 18.29 -35.16 -43.08
C GLU A 758 19.51 -35.99 -43.53
N ASP A 759 20.27 -36.52 -42.57
CA ASP A 759 21.45 -37.37 -42.78
C ASP A 759 22.72 -36.72 -43.39
N GLU A 760 22.73 -35.41 -43.60
CA GLU A 760 23.95 -34.66 -44.00
C GLU A 760 24.62 -33.95 -42.80
N PRO A 761 25.96 -33.81 -42.82
CA PRO A 761 26.69 -33.10 -41.77
C PRO A 761 26.23 -31.63 -41.68
N PRO A 762 26.24 -31.02 -40.48
CA PRO A 762 25.90 -29.61 -40.35
C PRO A 762 26.88 -28.74 -41.15
N GLU A 763 26.36 -27.68 -41.77
CA GLU A 763 27.15 -26.69 -42.48
C GLU A 763 27.23 -25.38 -41.70
N TRP A 764 28.27 -24.59 -41.99
CA TRP A 764 28.44 -23.27 -41.43
C TRP A 764 27.28 -22.36 -41.86
N CYS A 765 26.62 -21.75 -40.89
CA CYS A 765 25.47 -20.87 -41.07
C CYS A 765 25.80 -19.52 -40.45
N ARG A 766 25.58 -18.45 -41.21
CA ARG A 766 25.73 -17.09 -40.68
C ARG A 766 24.36 -16.69 -40.15
N MET A 767 24.22 -16.58 -38.83
CA MET A 767 22.97 -16.16 -38.19
C MET A 767 23.07 -14.68 -37.83
N GLY A 768 22.00 -13.92 -38.02
CA GLY A 768 22.03 -12.50 -37.67
C GLY A 768 20.65 -11.87 -37.61
N SER A 769 20.62 -10.69 -37.00
CA SER A 769 19.41 -9.89 -36.84
C SER A 769 19.72 -8.39 -36.74
N SER A 770 18.70 -7.58 -36.94
CA SER A 770 18.77 -6.12 -36.81
C SER A 770 19.01 -5.73 -35.35
N LEU A 771 19.98 -4.84 -35.11
CA LEU A 771 20.16 -4.20 -33.81
C LEU A 771 19.03 -3.21 -33.48
N GLN A 772 18.24 -2.82 -34.50
CA GLN A 772 17.13 -1.90 -34.35
C GLN A 772 15.79 -2.62 -34.50
N GLY A 773 14.97 -2.60 -33.45
CA GLY A 773 13.58 -3.02 -33.54
C GLY A 773 13.37 -4.53 -33.76
N SER A 774 14.40 -5.37 -33.53
CA SER A 774 14.26 -6.83 -33.63
C SER A 774 13.17 -7.33 -32.69
N LYS A 775 12.13 -7.92 -33.26
CA LYS A 775 11.03 -8.52 -32.50
C LYS A 775 11.55 -9.72 -31.72
N PHE A 776 11.15 -9.83 -30.47
CA PHE A 776 11.48 -11.00 -29.64
C PHE A 776 10.22 -11.49 -28.92
N ARG A 777 9.79 -12.73 -29.23
CA ARG A 777 8.54 -13.34 -28.72
C ARG A 777 7.29 -12.46 -28.87
N GLY A 778 7.14 -11.78 -30.00
CA GLY A 778 5.98 -10.90 -30.26
C GLY A 778 6.07 -9.51 -29.60
N ILE A 779 7.11 -9.25 -28.82
CA ILE A 779 7.36 -7.93 -28.22
C ILE A 779 8.11 -7.05 -29.23
N ALA A 780 7.70 -5.79 -29.27
CA ALA A 780 8.41 -4.67 -29.86
C ALA A 780 9.92 -4.69 -29.59
N GLY A 781 10.77 -4.62 -30.60
CA GLY A 781 12.20 -4.45 -30.36
C GLY A 781 12.56 -3.04 -29.88
N LEU A 782 13.64 -2.94 -29.11
CA LEU A 782 14.22 -1.66 -28.70
C LEU A 782 14.96 -1.00 -29.87
N LEU A 783 14.93 0.33 -29.91
CA LEU A 783 15.82 1.18 -30.71
C LEU A 783 16.90 1.74 -29.77
N PRO A 784 18.07 1.09 -29.70
CA PRO A 784 19.14 1.47 -28.77
C PRO A 784 19.85 2.75 -29.21
N VAL A 785 20.43 3.48 -28.25
CA VAL A 785 21.26 4.66 -28.50
C VAL A 785 22.75 4.27 -28.48
N PRO A 786 23.52 4.53 -29.56
CA PRO A 786 24.96 4.27 -29.58
C PRO A 786 25.72 5.03 -28.47
N PRO A 787 26.86 4.51 -27.98
CA PRO A 787 27.51 3.26 -28.39
C PRO A 787 26.80 2.01 -27.82
N ILE A 788 26.60 1.02 -28.68
CA ILE A 788 26.05 -0.29 -28.31
C ILE A 788 27.21 -1.19 -27.86
N ARG A 789 27.01 -1.95 -26.78
CA ARG A 789 28.00 -2.90 -26.26
C ARG A 789 27.49 -4.32 -26.27
N LEU A 790 28.28 -5.27 -26.77
CA LEU A 790 28.01 -6.70 -26.71
C LEU A 790 28.55 -7.28 -25.40
N HIS A 791 27.68 -7.89 -24.59
CA HIS A 791 28.05 -8.45 -23.29
C HIS A 791 28.13 -9.97 -23.29
N SER A 792 27.18 -10.62 -23.97
CA SER A 792 27.12 -12.07 -24.00
C SER A 792 26.46 -12.61 -25.26
N ILE A 793 26.80 -13.85 -25.61
CA ILE A 793 26.14 -14.64 -26.65
C ILE A 793 25.87 -16.03 -26.12
N GLY A 794 24.77 -16.66 -26.53
CA GLY A 794 24.37 -17.93 -25.95
C GLY A 794 23.09 -18.48 -26.53
N VAL A 795 22.61 -19.56 -25.91
CA VAL A 795 21.41 -20.27 -26.26
C VAL A 795 20.38 -20.23 -25.13
N ILE A 796 19.12 -20.23 -25.51
CA ILE A 796 17.99 -20.32 -24.58
C ILE A 796 16.85 -21.09 -25.23
N ASN A 797 16.18 -21.93 -24.46
CA ASN A 797 14.89 -22.54 -24.82
C ASN A 797 13.87 -22.16 -23.75
N PHE A 798 12.75 -21.58 -24.17
CA PHE A 798 11.74 -21.06 -23.26
C PHE A 798 10.65 -22.07 -22.88
N ASP A 799 10.51 -23.14 -23.65
CA ASP A 799 9.35 -24.03 -23.58
C ASP A 799 9.73 -25.32 -22.83
N ASP A 800 10.67 -26.10 -23.38
CA ASP A 800 11.02 -27.43 -22.83
C ASP A 800 12.40 -27.49 -22.12
N GLY A 801 13.12 -26.37 -22.06
CA GLY A 801 14.50 -26.33 -21.57
C GLY A 801 15.55 -26.78 -22.59
N LEU A 802 16.83 -26.69 -22.23
CA LEU A 802 17.92 -27.03 -23.14
C LEU A 802 18.25 -28.52 -23.01
N SER A 803 18.30 -29.22 -24.14
CA SER A 803 18.96 -30.52 -24.21
C SER A 803 20.47 -30.32 -24.38
N PRO A 804 21.33 -31.29 -23.98
CA PRO A 804 22.76 -31.18 -24.17
C PRO A 804 23.09 -30.92 -25.63
N GLY A 805 24.01 -29.99 -25.87
CA GLY A 805 24.31 -29.54 -27.21
C GLY A 805 25.68 -28.89 -27.31
N ALA A 806 26.08 -28.65 -28.54
CA ALA A 806 27.34 -27.97 -28.84
C ALA A 806 27.19 -27.12 -30.11
N ILE A 807 27.88 -25.98 -30.12
CA ILE A 807 27.95 -25.05 -31.24
C ILE A 807 29.39 -24.56 -31.40
N ASP A 808 29.87 -24.57 -32.63
CA ASP A 808 31.15 -23.96 -32.99
C ASP A 808 30.88 -22.55 -33.54
N ILE A 809 31.73 -21.58 -33.18
CA ILE A 809 31.57 -20.15 -33.49
C ILE A 809 32.88 -19.65 -34.07
N ASP A 810 32.86 -19.18 -35.32
CA ASP A 810 34.03 -18.66 -36.06
C ASP A 810 34.22 -17.17 -35.78
N ASP A 811 33.20 -16.35 -36.04
CA ASP A 811 33.28 -14.90 -35.83
C ASP A 811 31.96 -14.31 -35.31
N ILE A 812 32.08 -13.17 -34.61
CA ILE A 812 30.99 -12.21 -34.44
C ILE A 812 31.33 -10.97 -35.26
N SER A 813 30.42 -10.58 -36.14
CA SER A 813 30.57 -9.43 -37.02
C SER A 813 29.34 -8.53 -36.98
N VAL A 814 29.51 -7.29 -37.39
CA VAL A 814 28.43 -6.33 -37.56
C VAL A 814 28.39 -5.85 -39.00
N LEU A 815 27.18 -5.62 -39.50
CA LEU A 815 26.96 -5.10 -40.84
C LEU A 815 26.59 -3.62 -40.75
N ASN A 816 27.25 -2.80 -41.56
CA ASN A 816 27.05 -1.36 -41.61
C ASN A 816 25.61 -0.99 -42.07
N HIS A 817 25.18 0.25 -41.86
CA HIS A 817 23.86 0.80 -42.23
C HIS A 817 23.47 0.61 -43.70
N THR A 818 24.44 0.49 -44.61
CA THR A 818 24.22 0.20 -46.04
C THR A 818 24.02 -1.29 -46.35
N GLY A 819 24.33 -2.18 -45.40
CA GLY A 819 24.26 -3.63 -45.61
C GLY A 819 25.41 -4.21 -46.45
N THR A 820 26.42 -3.41 -46.80
CA THR A 820 27.47 -3.80 -47.78
C THR A 820 28.81 -4.17 -47.15
N GLU A 821 29.11 -3.65 -45.96
CA GLU A 821 30.39 -3.85 -45.29
C GLU A 821 30.21 -4.66 -44.01
N LEU A 822 30.92 -5.78 -43.93
CA LEU A 822 30.95 -6.66 -42.77
C LEU A 822 32.22 -6.37 -41.96
N ILE A 823 32.05 -5.90 -40.73
CA ILE A 823 33.13 -5.56 -39.81
C ILE A 823 33.18 -6.63 -38.72
N THR A 824 34.27 -7.38 -38.66
CA THR A 824 34.47 -8.40 -37.63
C THR A 824 34.84 -7.76 -36.29
N VAL A 825 34.10 -8.11 -35.25
CA VAL A 825 34.21 -7.55 -33.89
C VAL A 825 34.93 -8.52 -32.96
N GLU A 826 34.76 -9.82 -33.17
CA GLU A 826 35.44 -10.89 -32.43
C GLU A 826 35.75 -12.05 -33.39
N THR A 827 36.98 -12.56 -33.35
CA THR A 827 37.52 -13.63 -34.21
C THR A 827 37.78 -14.93 -33.46
N PHE A 828 37.59 -14.95 -32.13
CA PHE A 828 37.85 -16.12 -31.28
C PHE A 828 39.27 -16.72 -31.41
N ASP A 829 40.25 -15.94 -31.87
CA ASP A 829 41.67 -16.31 -31.88
C ASP A 829 42.18 -16.66 -30.48
N SER A 830 41.53 -16.10 -29.44
CA SER A 830 41.71 -16.51 -28.05
C SER A 830 40.37 -16.55 -27.32
N VAL A 831 40.02 -17.71 -26.77
CA VAL A 831 38.80 -17.88 -25.97
C VAL A 831 38.95 -17.37 -24.53
N THR A 832 40.13 -16.87 -24.12
CA THR A 832 40.40 -16.45 -22.73
C THR A 832 39.68 -15.17 -22.31
N ASN A 833 39.28 -14.33 -23.27
CA ASN A 833 38.50 -13.12 -23.02
C ASN A 833 37.01 -13.42 -22.79
N TRP A 834 36.60 -14.66 -23.03
CA TRP A 834 35.25 -15.16 -22.87
C TRP A 834 35.19 -16.16 -21.73
N ARG A 835 34.09 -16.13 -21.00
CA ARG A 835 33.83 -17.08 -19.92
C ARG A 835 32.45 -17.67 -20.03
N ILE A 836 32.31 -18.89 -19.55
CA ILE A 836 31.02 -19.57 -19.49
C ILE A 836 30.18 -18.93 -18.38
N MET A 837 28.91 -18.69 -18.67
CA MET A 837 27.94 -18.31 -17.65
C MET A 837 27.48 -19.55 -16.89
N THR A 838 27.62 -19.53 -15.56
CA THR A 838 27.21 -20.63 -14.69
C THR A 838 26.01 -20.26 -13.82
N PRO A 839 24.80 -20.09 -14.38
CA PRO A 839 23.64 -19.62 -13.61
C PRO A 839 23.10 -20.66 -12.60
N THR A 840 23.37 -21.96 -12.80
CA THR A 840 22.88 -23.05 -11.93
C THR A 840 23.91 -24.17 -11.76
N ARG A 841 23.65 -25.13 -10.86
CA ARG A 841 24.52 -26.30 -10.69
C ARG A 841 24.62 -27.16 -11.95
N GLU A 842 23.57 -27.21 -12.77
CA GLU A 842 23.56 -27.99 -14.01
C GLU A 842 24.55 -27.43 -15.04
N SER A 843 24.74 -26.11 -15.07
CA SER A 843 25.72 -25.43 -15.93
C SER A 843 27.19 -25.65 -15.54
N LEU A 844 27.50 -26.31 -14.41
CA LEU A 844 28.89 -26.63 -14.04
C LEU A 844 29.56 -27.61 -15.02
N GLY A 845 28.78 -28.32 -15.82
CA GLY A 845 29.29 -29.19 -16.89
C GLY A 845 29.47 -28.50 -18.24
N ASP A 846 29.12 -27.21 -18.36
CA ASP A 846 29.32 -26.45 -19.58
C ASP A 846 30.81 -26.22 -19.83
N SER A 847 31.22 -26.16 -21.10
CA SER A 847 32.63 -25.95 -21.47
C SER A 847 32.79 -25.03 -22.67
N LEU A 848 33.87 -24.26 -22.65
CA LEU A 848 34.36 -23.41 -23.73
C LEU A 848 35.80 -23.83 -24.01
N SER A 849 36.06 -24.26 -25.24
CA SER A 849 37.39 -24.61 -25.70
C SER A 849 37.59 -24.12 -27.13
N PRO A 850 38.83 -23.96 -27.60
CA PRO A 850 39.08 -23.94 -29.04
C PRO A 850 38.43 -25.16 -29.69
N ALA A 851 37.84 -25.01 -30.87
CA ALA A 851 37.30 -26.15 -31.59
C ALA A 851 38.44 -27.08 -31.99
N SER A 852 38.14 -28.38 -32.00
CA SER A 852 39.10 -29.41 -32.38
C SER A 852 38.46 -30.35 -33.39
N ASN A 853 39.25 -30.72 -34.39
CA ASN A 853 38.89 -31.73 -35.37
C ASN A 853 38.83 -33.11 -34.72
N PRO A 854 38.17 -34.10 -35.37
CA PRO A 854 38.16 -35.49 -34.89
C PRO A 854 39.55 -36.07 -34.63
N ASP A 855 40.57 -35.59 -35.36
CA ASP A 855 41.98 -35.98 -35.23
C ASP A 855 42.72 -35.28 -34.08
N GLY A 856 42.03 -34.44 -33.30
CA GLY A 856 42.58 -33.73 -32.14
C GLY A 856 43.39 -32.47 -32.46
N THR A 857 43.46 -32.06 -33.73
CA THR A 857 44.07 -30.79 -34.13
C THR A 857 43.14 -29.62 -33.81
N GLU A 858 43.68 -28.57 -33.18
CA GLU A 858 42.93 -27.34 -32.90
C GLU A 858 42.65 -26.57 -34.19
N GLU A 859 41.39 -26.17 -34.36
CA GLU A 859 40.96 -25.29 -35.44
C GLU A 859 41.15 -23.84 -34.98
N LYS A 860 42.02 -23.10 -35.68
CA LYS A 860 42.35 -21.72 -35.31
C LYS A 860 41.17 -20.79 -35.60
N GLY A 861 40.88 -19.89 -34.68
CA GLY A 861 39.82 -18.89 -34.82
C GLY A 861 38.41 -19.41 -34.57
N VAL A 862 38.26 -20.64 -34.06
CA VAL A 862 36.93 -21.22 -33.81
C VAL A 862 36.77 -21.58 -32.32
N ALA A 863 35.72 -21.07 -31.70
CA ALA A 863 35.33 -21.39 -30.33
C ALA A 863 34.23 -22.44 -30.30
N ARG A 864 34.43 -23.52 -29.53
CA ARG A 864 33.42 -24.56 -29.27
C ARG A 864 32.78 -24.33 -27.91
N LEU A 865 31.49 -24.04 -27.90
CA LEU A 865 30.66 -23.97 -26.71
C LEU A 865 29.86 -25.27 -26.58
N ARG A 866 29.95 -25.93 -25.42
CA ARG A 866 29.13 -27.09 -25.05
C ARG A 866 28.31 -26.78 -23.81
N TRP A 867 27.05 -27.21 -23.80
CA TRP A 867 26.16 -27.05 -22.65
C TRP A 867 25.46 -28.36 -22.27
N THR A 868 25.13 -28.47 -20.99
CA THR A 868 24.38 -29.59 -20.41
C THR A 868 22.87 -29.36 -20.49
N THR A 869 22.08 -30.28 -19.92
CA THR A 869 20.64 -30.07 -19.75
C THR A 869 20.34 -28.82 -18.92
N SER A 870 19.25 -28.13 -19.25
CA SER A 870 18.75 -27.02 -18.44
C SER A 870 17.23 -27.05 -18.32
N GLY A 871 16.70 -26.41 -17.28
CA GLY A 871 15.28 -26.08 -17.21
C GLY A 871 14.84 -25.07 -18.28
N PRO A 872 13.54 -24.86 -18.46
CA PRO A 872 13.03 -23.83 -19.36
C PRO A 872 13.46 -22.43 -18.91
N ARG A 873 13.68 -21.53 -19.89
CA ARG A 873 14.07 -20.12 -19.72
C ARG A 873 15.46 -19.90 -19.13
N GLU A 874 16.28 -20.94 -19.10
CA GLU A 874 17.65 -20.82 -18.62
C GLU A 874 18.60 -20.42 -19.76
N TYR A 875 19.32 -19.31 -19.59
CA TYR A 875 20.32 -18.86 -20.54
C TYR A 875 21.64 -19.63 -20.31
N ARG A 876 22.20 -20.21 -21.38
CA ARG A 876 23.52 -20.86 -21.40
C ARG A 876 24.39 -20.15 -22.41
N GLY A 877 25.62 -19.78 -22.07
CA GLY A 877 26.43 -19.05 -23.05
C GLY A 877 27.71 -18.46 -22.50
N LEU A 878 28.26 -17.55 -23.29
CA LEU A 878 29.54 -16.90 -23.08
C LEU A 878 29.34 -15.43 -22.72
N ALA A 879 30.04 -14.96 -21.70
CA ALA A 879 30.13 -13.55 -21.31
C ALA A 879 31.52 -13.01 -21.66
N HIS A 880 31.59 -11.79 -22.19
CA HIS A 880 32.85 -11.10 -22.47
C HIS A 880 33.36 -10.35 -21.22
N GLY A 881 34.67 -10.41 -20.96
CA GLY A 881 35.34 -9.68 -19.87
C GLY A 881 35.79 -10.56 -18.69
N SER A 882 36.48 -9.94 -17.71
CA SER A 882 37.00 -10.63 -16.52
C SER A 882 35.90 -11.31 -15.70
N GLU A 883 36.29 -12.21 -14.78
CA GLU A 883 35.36 -12.76 -13.79
C GLU A 883 34.49 -11.62 -13.25
N LEU A 884 33.16 -11.75 -13.38
CA LEU A 884 32.31 -11.08 -12.41
C LEU A 884 32.75 -11.74 -11.11
N GLY A 885 33.54 -11.02 -10.30
CA GLY A 885 33.84 -11.46 -8.96
C GLY A 885 32.53 -11.86 -8.27
N ILE A 886 32.59 -12.79 -7.32
CA ILE A 886 31.44 -13.14 -6.46
C ILE A 886 30.74 -11.82 -6.11
N VAL A 887 29.50 -11.65 -6.58
CA VAL A 887 28.79 -10.40 -6.33
C VAL A 887 28.60 -10.33 -4.81
N PRO A 888 29.25 -9.38 -4.13
CA PRO A 888 29.12 -9.26 -2.70
C PRO A 888 27.67 -8.87 -2.44
N VAL A 889 26.97 -9.70 -1.68
CA VAL A 889 25.58 -9.49 -1.32
C VAL A 889 25.47 -9.40 0.20
N ILE A 890 24.60 -8.52 0.67
CA ILE A 890 24.16 -8.52 2.06
C ILE A 890 22.95 -9.45 2.13
N ALA A 891 23.11 -10.60 2.78
CA ALA A 891 22.02 -11.52 3.03
C ALA A 891 21.58 -11.43 4.49
N SER A 892 20.29 -11.61 4.75
CA SER A 892 19.80 -11.73 6.13
C SER A 892 20.31 -13.05 6.74
N SER A 893 20.48 -13.09 8.06
CA SER A 893 20.86 -14.33 8.75
C SER A 893 19.86 -15.45 8.48
N GLN A 894 18.57 -15.11 8.42
CA GLN A 894 17.50 -16.03 8.06
C GLN A 894 17.64 -16.58 6.63
N PHE A 895 18.01 -15.75 5.66
CA PHE A 895 18.29 -16.20 4.29
C PHE A 895 19.44 -17.22 4.27
N ILE A 896 20.53 -16.96 4.99
CA ILE A 896 21.66 -17.89 5.08
C ILE A 896 21.27 -19.21 5.79
N GLU A 897 20.48 -19.13 6.86
CA GLU A 897 19.98 -20.32 7.57
C GLU A 897 19.07 -21.19 6.69
N GLN A 898 18.24 -20.54 5.87
CA GLN A 898 17.24 -21.20 5.01
C GLN A 898 17.86 -21.77 3.73
N PHE A 899 18.68 -21.00 3.03
CA PHE A 899 19.21 -21.34 1.70
C PHE A 899 20.66 -21.84 1.72
N GLY A 900 21.32 -21.73 2.88
CA GLY A 900 22.75 -21.94 2.99
C GLY A 900 23.55 -20.76 2.44
N GLY A 901 24.80 -20.68 2.86
CA GLY A 901 25.73 -19.62 2.49
C GLY A 901 26.95 -19.68 3.39
N ARG A 902 28.06 -19.13 2.94
CA ARG A 902 29.24 -18.92 3.79
C ARG A 902 29.49 -17.43 3.82
N ASP A 903 29.71 -16.88 5.01
CA ASP A 903 30.22 -15.52 5.13
C ASP A 903 31.51 -15.42 4.33
N GLY A 904 31.49 -14.57 3.30
CA GLY A 904 32.70 -14.09 2.68
C GLY A 904 33.44 -13.27 3.73
N LYS A 905 34.42 -13.88 4.41
CA LYS A 905 35.31 -13.12 5.31
C LYS A 905 35.85 -11.92 4.55
N LYS A 906 35.82 -10.74 5.17
CA LYS A 906 36.59 -9.55 4.76
C LYS A 906 38.01 -10.00 4.39
N SER A 907 38.30 -10.15 3.10
CA SER A 907 39.67 -10.28 2.59
C SER A 907 40.21 -8.89 2.34
#